data_AF-A0A7H8Q388-F1
#
_entry.id   AF-A0A7H8Q388-F1
#
_cell.length_a   1.000
_cell.length_b   1.000
_cell.length_c   1.000
_cell.angle_alpha   90.00
_cell.angle_beta   90.00
_cell.angle_gamma   90.00
#
_symmetry.space_group_name_H-M   'P 1'
#
loop_
_entity.id
_entity.type
_entity.pdbx_description
1 polymer ?
#
loop_
_entity_poly.entity_id
_entity_poly.type
_entity_poly.pdbx_seq_one_letter_code
_entity_poly.pdbx_strand_id
1 'polypeptide(L)'
;MVGIPGNLQEAIGCPGNWQPDCPSTQLTYDASDDKWQGTFTVPAGNWEYKAALNGGWEENYGANGYRNGANIGLQLGESRAVKFYYDHESHWITSNVNSTIATVAGNFQNALGCPGNWQPDCLRSWMQDSDGDGIYTLLTTEIPAGSYEFKVALNEGWNESYGNGGGNVPFTVAEDGDEIYFAFDANSKQVIVSTNGIPRGDLTQEKAHWLDTSHFAWNISPAEGDQVRLLYSADGTLQITPDGIASDRSFPLQAVSGLSESSQQKFPHLAGQTAFALTDQVPLAELVTGQLALALYDSEGNLKDATGIQLAGLLDEAFYYDGKLGAQVAPGSIDFALWAPTARSVKLHLFTTPGSDTADMVVNMTQQDGAWQASVGKEWDRAYYLYEVEVFSYFSDAMETNLVTDPYSLGLSMNSGKSQIINLDDRDLQPRAWQRLHKPALENPEDISVYELHVRDFSIKDQTVPASERGTFKAFTRRSSDGMQHLKKLAQAGMTHIHLLPAFDFATVNEDKSQQQEPSNLDAFAADSSEQQAAVNAVRDSDGFNWGYDPLHFTVPEGSYATDANGPTRIREFREMVQGLSRSGLRVVMDVVYNHTSSYGQYQNSILDKIVPGYYHRRNSEGGVEMSSCCANTASEHRMMEKLMLDSMEIWAKDYKVDGFRFDLMGHHSLDNILKTRAMLDALTPANAGVDGKSIYLYGEGWNFGEVVDDARFVQARQGNMAGSGVGTFNDRLRDSVRGGNPFGGFEEQGFGTGLFTDSNGKFWGDERQTLLTLADKVRVSLAGNLKQYRFTDSYGNTTTGEKLVYNGQPTGYTGDPQESINYIAAHDNETLFDGIQIKANSTATIEDRARIQTFSNSLVLFAQGIPFIHAGQDFLRSKSMDRDSYNSGDWFNAIDFTFEQGNWGKGLPIADKNEDSWWIMQPLLANPDLAPQKDHREFSAAIFREQLAIRNSSPLFRLTTAEEVQQHVSFLNTGPEQVPGLIAMQLEDSAGQIDRRYGRIVVLFNGDKETVTFTDDTLIGSHLKLHPMQRHSADHELRFADFDRESGTFTLPGRTSAVFVENRHAGKKEKLKDKIEEIKQEKKEKLQGFFDFLKSLF
;
A
#
# COMPACT_ATOMS: atom_id res chain seq x y z
N MET A 1 -30.80 13.65 -37.04
CA MET A 1 -31.20 12.23 -36.85
C MET A 1 -30.48 11.75 -35.60
N VAL A 2 -31.21 11.16 -34.65
CA VAL A 2 -30.67 10.71 -33.36
C VAL A 2 -31.05 9.25 -33.17
N GLY A 3 -30.08 8.36 -33.17
CA GLY A 3 -30.26 6.94 -32.87
C GLY A 3 -29.90 6.61 -31.43
N ILE A 4 -30.47 5.54 -30.88
CA ILE A 4 -30.07 4.98 -29.59
C ILE A 4 -29.27 3.66 -29.74
N PRO A 5 -28.04 3.69 -30.29
CA PRO A 5 -27.23 2.50 -30.44
C PRO A 5 -26.85 1.87 -29.10
N GLY A 6 -26.88 0.54 -29.07
CA GLY A 6 -26.70 -0.22 -27.84
C GLY A 6 -26.76 -1.72 -28.05
N ASN A 7 -26.52 -2.49 -26.99
CA ASN A 7 -26.66 -3.96 -27.01
C ASN A 7 -28.13 -4.43 -26.94
N LEU A 8 -29.09 -3.50 -26.81
CA LEU A 8 -30.53 -3.78 -26.93
C LEU A 8 -31.04 -3.85 -28.37
N GLN A 9 -30.29 -3.31 -29.33
CA GLN A 9 -30.80 -3.02 -30.68
C GLN A 9 -31.26 -4.26 -31.43
N GLU A 10 -30.52 -5.38 -31.35
CA GLU A 10 -30.95 -6.64 -31.95
C GLU A 10 -32.29 -7.11 -31.36
N ALA A 11 -32.43 -7.00 -30.03
CA ALA A 11 -33.64 -7.40 -29.32
C ALA A 11 -34.88 -6.53 -29.65
N ILE A 12 -34.67 -5.31 -30.15
CA ILE A 12 -35.75 -4.38 -30.55
C ILE A 12 -35.84 -4.17 -32.08
N GLY A 13 -35.25 -5.08 -32.87
CA GLY A 13 -35.51 -5.19 -34.30
C GLY A 13 -34.48 -4.54 -35.23
N CYS A 14 -33.25 -4.32 -34.77
CA CYS A 14 -32.11 -4.00 -35.63
C CYS A 14 -31.38 -5.27 -36.11
N PRO A 15 -30.65 -5.22 -37.24
CA PRO A 15 -29.82 -6.34 -37.73
C PRO A 15 -28.65 -6.74 -36.81
N GLY A 16 -28.26 -5.90 -35.85
CA GLY A 16 -27.21 -6.16 -34.88
C GLY A 16 -27.14 -5.08 -33.80
N ASN A 17 -26.17 -5.22 -32.90
CA ASN A 17 -25.93 -4.29 -31.78
C ASN A 17 -24.99 -3.15 -32.18
N TRP A 18 -25.11 -2.01 -31.50
CA TRP A 18 -24.27 -0.82 -31.68
C TRP A 18 -24.22 -0.27 -33.12
N GLN A 19 -25.38 -0.19 -33.77
CA GLN A 19 -25.61 0.33 -35.12
C GLN A 19 -26.26 1.72 -35.09
N PRO A 20 -25.51 2.83 -35.22
CA PRO A 20 -26.05 4.20 -35.18
C PRO A 20 -27.07 4.52 -36.27
N ASP A 21 -26.98 3.84 -37.41
CA ASP A 21 -27.81 4.04 -38.60
C ASP A 21 -29.05 3.15 -38.64
N CYS A 22 -29.25 2.29 -37.64
CA CYS A 22 -30.42 1.40 -37.60
C CYS A 22 -31.74 2.21 -37.54
N PRO A 23 -32.65 2.06 -38.52
CA PRO A 23 -33.91 2.80 -38.55
C PRO A 23 -34.86 2.45 -37.38
N SER A 24 -34.81 1.20 -36.90
CA SER A 24 -35.71 0.69 -35.85
C SER A 24 -35.50 1.32 -34.49
N THR A 25 -34.40 2.07 -34.31
CA THR A 25 -34.01 2.69 -33.03
C THR A 25 -33.68 4.17 -33.17
N GLN A 26 -34.25 4.81 -34.20
CA GLN A 26 -34.19 6.25 -34.35
C GLN A 26 -35.25 6.93 -33.49
N LEU A 27 -34.84 7.96 -32.75
CA LEU A 27 -35.74 8.88 -32.09
C LEU A 27 -36.36 9.82 -33.13
N THR A 28 -37.59 10.24 -32.86
CA THR A 28 -38.31 11.23 -33.68
C THR A 28 -38.22 12.59 -33.01
N TYR A 29 -37.86 13.61 -33.78
CA TYR A 29 -37.91 14.98 -33.29
C TYR A 29 -39.36 15.44 -33.16
N ASP A 30 -39.74 15.87 -31.97
CA ASP A 30 -41.02 16.49 -31.70
C ASP A 30 -40.85 18.01 -31.70
N ALA A 31 -41.41 18.69 -32.68
CA ALA A 31 -41.28 20.14 -32.82
C ALA A 31 -42.03 20.93 -31.73
N SER A 32 -43.06 20.34 -31.12
CA SER A 32 -43.81 20.99 -30.04
C SER A 32 -43.00 21.01 -28.74
N ASP A 33 -42.27 19.95 -28.47
CA ASP A 33 -41.38 19.79 -27.32
C ASP A 33 -39.94 20.27 -27.55
N ASP A 34 -39.50 20.33 -28.81
CA ASP A 34 -38.10 20.55 -29.23
C ASP A 34 -37.12 19.57 -28.59
N LYS A 35 -37.56 18.31 -28.52
CA LYS A 35 -36.78 17.18 -28.03
C LYS A 35 -36.92 16.01 -29.00
N TRP A 36 -35.94 15.13 -28.98
CA TRP A 36 -36.00 13.86 -29.70
C TRP A 36 -36.53 12.79 -28.76
N GLN A 37 -37.57 12.08 -29.17
CA GLN A 37 -38.20 11.05 -28.35
C GLN A 37 -38.57 9.80 -29.14
N GLY A 38 -38.59 8.66 -28.44
CA GLY A 38 -38.96 7.38 -29.03
C GLY A 38 -39.32 6.35 -27.97
N THR A 39 -40.40 5.60 -28.20
CA THR A 39 -40.86 4.55 -27.29
C THR A 39 -40.67 3.18 -27.94
N PHE A 40 -39.97 2.29 -27.26
CA PHE A 40 -39.67 0.94 -27.73
C PHE A 40 -40.07 -0.09 -26.68
N THR A 41 -40.55 -1.25 -27.12
CA THR A 41 -40.77 -2.40 -26.22
C THR A 41 -39.45 -3.12 -26.03
N VAL A 42 -38.83 -2.94 -24.85
CA VAL A 42 -37.51 -3.51 -24.53
C VAL A 42 -37.72 -4.76 -23.65
N PRO A 43 -37.17 -5.94 -24.02
CA PRO A 43 -37.26 -7.15 -23.20
C PRO A 43 -36.56 -7.03 -21.83
N ALA A 44 -36.85 -7.96 -20.93
CA ALA A 44 -36.12 -8.11 -19.68
C ALA A 44 -34.63 -8.37 -19.96
N GLY A 45 -33.74 -7.75 -19.20
CA GLY A 45 -32.30 -7.88 -19.39
C GLY A 45 -31.51 -6.68 -18.86
N ASN A 46 -30.18 -6.79 -18.98
CA ASN A 46 -29.25 -5.71 -18.72
C ASN A 46 -28.77 -5.17 -20.06
N TRP A 47 -29.16 -3.93 -20.35
CA TRP A 47 -28.90 -3.29 -21.63
C TRP A 47 -27.96 -2.10 -21.43
N GLU A 48 -27.33 -1.67 -22.51
CA GLU A 48 -26.51 -0.48 -22.58
C GLU A 48 -26.86 0.30 -23.85
N TYR A 49 -26.86 1.63 -23.76
CA TYR A 49 -27.14 2.51 -24.90
C TYR A 49 -26.43 3.86 -24.78
N LYS A 50 -26.43 4.61 -25.90
CA LYS A 50 -25.98 6.01 -26.03
C LYS A 50 -26.82 6.72 -27.09
N ALA A 51 -26.68 8.03 -27.21
CA ALA A 51 -27.18 8.77 -28.37
C ALA A 51 -26.08 8.87 -29.45
N ALA A 52 -26.40 8.54 -30.69
CA ALA A 52 -25.52 8.78 -31.84
C ALA A 52 -26.24 9.63 -32.89
N LEU A 53 -25.55 10.65 -33.40
CA LEU A 53 -26.11 11.63 -34.30
C LEU A 53 -25.74 11.32 -35.75
N ASN A 54 -26.64 11.70 -36.66
CA ASN A 54 -26.44 11.66 -38.10
C ASN A 54 -26.08 10.27 -38.67
N GLY A 55 -26.42 9.20 -37.95
CA GLY A 55 -26.23 7.82 -38.41
C GLY A 55 -24.79 7.33 -38.32
N GLY A 56 -23.95 7.97 -37.52
CA GLY A 56 -22.56 7.57 -37.30
C GLY A 56 -22.07 7.86 -35.89
N TRP A 57 -20.83 7.45 -35.60
CA TRP A 57 -20.20 7.65 -34.28
C TRP A 57 -19.38 8.94 -34.17
N GLU A 58 -19.24 9.72 -35.25
CA GLU A 58 -18.47 10.97 -35.25
C GLU A 58 -18.99 12.00 -34.23
N GLU A 59 -20.29 11.94 -33.94
CA GLU A 59 -20.93 12.72 -32.90
C GLU A 59 -21.88 11.83 -32.10
N ASN A 60 -21.51 11.56 -30.85
CA ASN A 60 -22.27 10.70 -29.94
C ASN A 60 -22.11 11.16 -28.49
N TYR A 61 -23.13 10.89 -27.68
CA TYR A 61 -23.21 11.33 -26.29
C TYR A 61 -23.64 10.17 -25.40
N GLY A 62 -22.94 10.02 -24.27
CA GLY A 62 -23.13 8.96 -23.30
C GLY A 62 -23.64 9.47 -21.96
N ALA A 63 -23.27 8.78 -20.88
CA ALA A 63 -23.56 9.21 -19.52
C ALA A 63 -23.17 10.69 -19.32
N ASN A 64 -24.04 11.40 -18.60
CA ASN A 64 -23.93 12.83 -18.28
C ASN A 64 -23.91 13.78 -19.49
N GLY A 65 -24.35 13.31 -20.66
CA GLY A 65 -24.35 14.13 -21.90
C GLY A 65 -22.95 14.38 -22.46
N TYR A 66 -21.91 13.70 -21.96
CA TYR A 66 -20.56 13.90 -22.45
C TYR A 66 -20.37 13.35 -23.86
N ARG A 67 -19.71 14.12 -24.71
CA ARG A 67 -19.30 13.68 -26.04
C ARG A 67 -18.33 12.51 -25.92
N ASN A 68 -18.64 11.39 -26.56
CA ASN A 68 -17.94 10.11 -26.36
C ASN A 68 -17.95 9.61 -24.89
N GLY A 69 -18.93 10.03 -24.09
CA GLY A 69 -19.08 9.63 -22.69
C GLY A 69 -19.27 8.12 -22.50
N ALA A 70 -19.40 7.64 -21.26
CA ALA A 70 -19.61 6.21 -20.97
C ALA A 70 -20.98 5.69 -21.48
N ASN A 71 -21.15 4.38 -21.61
CA ASN A 71 -22.44 3.76 -21.96
C ASN A 71 -23.43 3.93 -20.79
N ILE A 72 -24.73 4.06 -21.10
CA ILE A 72 -25.79 4.17 -20.09
C ILE A 72 -26.42 2.79 -19.93
N GLY A 73 -26.34 2.24 -18.72
CA GLY A 73 -26.98 0.98 -18.36
C GLY A 73 -28.50 1.13 -18.25
N LEU A 74 -29.27 0.14 -18.71
CA LEU A 74 -30.72 0.03 -18.58
C LEU A 74 -31.07 -1.39 -18.13
N GLN A 75 -31.49 -1.52 -16.87
CA GLN A 75 -31.87 -2.80 -16.29
C GLN A 75 -33.39 -2.96 -16.23
N LEU A 76 -33.89 -4.08 -16.78
CA LEU A 76 -35.32 -4.38 -16.84
C LEU A 76 -35.59 -5.79 -16.30
N GLY A 77 -36.46 -5.90 -15.29
CA GLY A 77 -36.91 -7.19 -14.75
C GLY A 77 -37.95 -7.91 -15.62
N GLU A 78 -38.66 -7.18 -16.48
CA GLU A 78 -39.65 -7.70 -17.42
C GLU A 78 -39.67 -6.88 -18.72
N SER A 79 -40.26 -7.44 -19.78
CA SER A 79 -40.45 -6.73 -21.05
C SER A 79 -41.46 -5.60 -20.89
N ARG A 80 -41.08 -4.37 -21.23
CA ARG A 80 -41.95 -3.19 -21.10
C ARG A 80 -41.66 -2.11 -22.13
N ALA A 81 -42.61 -1.19 -22.29
CA ALA A 81 -42.38 0.04 -23.05
C ALA A 81 -41.41 0.94 -22.27
N VAL A 82 -40.34 1.36 -22.94
CA VAL A 82 -39.35 2.33 -22.46
C VAL A 82 -39.36 3.51 -23.40
N LYS A 83 -39.57 4.71 -22.85
CA LYS A 83 -39.52 5.97 -23.61
C LYS A 83 -38.16 6.61 -23.36
N PHE A 84 -37.45 6.88 -24.45
CA PHE A 84 -36.14 7.52 -24.47
C PHE A 84 -36.28 8.97 -24.89
N TYR A 85 -35.45 9.82 -24.31
CA TYR A 85 -35.43 11.26 -24.51
C TYR A 85 -34.02 11.71 -24.81
N TYR A 86 -33.88 12.58 -25.80
CA TYR A 86 -32.63 13.26 -26.09
C TYR A 86 -32.87 14.73 -26.30
N ASP A 87 -32.13 15.54 -25.55
CA ASP A 87 -32.06 16.97 -25.77
C ASP A 87 -30.83 17.31 -26.61
N HIS A 88 -31.01 18.11 -27.67
CA HIS A 88 -29.90 18.53 -28.50
C HIS A 88 -29.06 19.62 -27.84
N GLU A 89 -29.63 20.42 -26.93
CA GLU A 89 -28.95 21.55 -26.29
C GLU A 89 -27.99 21.10 -25.18
N SER A 90 -28.47 20.26 -24.26
CA SER A 90 -27.65 19.70 -23.17
C SER A 90 -26.92 18.41 -23.55
N HIS A 91 -27.26 17.82 -24.69
CA HIS A 91 -26.83 16.49 -25.11
C HIS A 91 -27.22 15.34 -24.17
N TRP A 92 -28.10 15.61 -23.20
CA TRP A 92 -28.54 14.61 -22.23
C TRP A 92 -29.45 13.59 -22.90
N ILE A 93 -29.10 12.31 -22.74
CA ILE A 93 -29.84 11.15 -23.22
C ILE A 93 -30.24 10.32 -22.01
N THR A 94 -31.53 10.04 -21.87
CA THR A 94 -32.04 9.20 -20.77
C THR A 94 -33.31 8.45 -21.15
N SER A 95 -33.86 7.69 -20.19
CA SER A 95 -35.12 7.00 -20.32
C SER A 95 -36.00 7.20 -19.09
N ASN A 96 -37.31 6.98 -19.25
CA ASN A 96 -38.26 6.97 -18.13
C ASN A 96 -38.09 5.79 -17.15
N VAL A 97 -37.04 4.99 -17.33
CA VAL A 97 -36.60 3.95 -16.38
C VAL A 97 -35.35 4.39 -15.64
N ASN A 98 -34.44 5.11 -16.31
CA ASN A 98 -33.18 5.55 -15.73
C ASN A 98 -33.33 6.81 -14.88
N SER A 99 -34.23 7.72 -15.25
CA SER A 99 -34.42 8.99 -14.55
C SER A 99 -35.89 9.31 -14.40
N THR A 100 -36.21 10.16 -13.41
CA THR A 100 -37.53 10.78 -13.33
C THR A 100 -37.65 11.84 -14.42
N ILE A 101 -38.80 11.91 -15.10
CA ILE A 101 -39.03 12.99 -16.09
C ILE A 101 -39.77 14.13 -15.39
N ALA A 102 -39.04 15.14 -14.94
CA ALA A 102 -39.59 16.28 -14.20
C ALA A 102 -39.85 17.48 -15.12
N THR A 103 -41.05 18.06 -15.10
CA THR A 103 -41.38 19.28 -15.86
C THR A 103 -41.86 20.38 -14.94
N VAL A 104 -41.42 21.62 -15.19
CA VAL A 104 -41.92 22.80 -14.47
C VAL A 104 -43.18 23.34 -15.17
N ALA A 105 -44.35 22.94 -14.66
CA ALA A 105 -45.63 23.29 -15.24
C ALA A 105 -46.26 24.53 -14.57
N GLY A 106 -46.64 25.52 -15.37
CA GLY A 106 -47.10 26.81 -14.86
C GLY A 106 -47.75 27.71 -15.91
N ASN A 107 -48.15 28.92 -15.50
CA ASN A 107 -48.82 29.90 -16.36
C ASN A 107 -47.88 30.69 -17.31
N PHE A 108 -46.62 30.27 -17.40
CA PHE A 108 -45.58 30.84 -18.27
C PHE A 108 -45.14 29.89 -19.41
N GLN A 109 -45.52 28.61 -19.39
CA GLN A 109 -45.02 27.60 -20.33
C GLN A 109 -45.25 27.92 -21.81
N ASN A 110 -46.31 28.66 -22.14
CA ASN A 110 -46.53 29.14 -23.51
C ASN A 110 -45.37 30.04 -23.99
N ALA A 111 -44.79 30.84 -23.09
CA ALA A 111 -43.61 31.65 -23.42
C ALA A 111 -42.37 30.79 -23.73
N LEU A 112 -42.26 29.60 -23.12
CA LEU A 112 -41.21 28.61 -23.43
C LEU A 112 -41.48 27.83 -24.74
N GLY A 113 -42.58 28.13 -25.44
CA GLY A 113 -42.96 27.45 -26.68
C GLY A 113 -43.87 26.24 -26.49
N CYS A 114 -44.39 25.97 -25.29
CA CYS A 114 -45.40 24.93 -25.09
C CYS A 114 -46.72 25.29 -25.81
N PRO A 115 -47.51 24.28 -26.26
CA PRO A 115 -48.84 24.50 -26.84
C PRO A 115 -49.82 25.28 -25.95
N GLY A 116 -49.59 25.30 -24.63
CA GLY A 116 -50.35 26.03 -23.64
C GLY A 116 -49.65 26.09 -22.29
N ASN A 117 -50.37 26.64 -21.31
CA ASN A 117 -49.94 26.72 -19.92
C ASN A 117 -50.42 25.52 -19.10
N TRP A 118 -49.73 25.21 -18.00
CA TRP A 118 -50.05 24.10 -17.09
C TRP A 118 -50.07 22.72 -17.77
N GLN A 119 -49.10 22.48 -18.65
CA GLN A 119 -48.94 21.25 -19.41
C GLN A 119 -47.78 20.41 -18.82
N PRO A 120 -48.08 19.39 -18.00
CA PRO A 120 -47.04 18.55 -17.38
C PRO A 120 -46.32 17.67 -18.40
N ASP A 121 -46.93 17.45 -19.56
CA ASP A 121 -46.42 16.67 -20.69
C ASP A 121 -45.57 17.48 -21.67
N CYS A 122 -45.44 18.81 -21.48
CA CYS A 122 -44.61 19.64 -22.35
C CYS A 122 -43.14 19.62 -21.92
N LEU A 123 -42.25 19.13 -22.78
CA LEU A 123 -40.81 19.01 -22.49
C LEU A 123 -40.00 20.28 -22.80
N ARG A 124 -40.63 21.36 -23.29
CA ARG A 124 -39.99 22.70 -23.33
C ARG A 124 -39.59 23.20 -21.94
N SER A 125 -40.29 22.72 -20.91
CA SER A 125 -40.02 22.98 -19.50
C SER A 125 -39.43 21.76 -18.79
N TRP A 126 -38.75 20.87 -19.51
CA TRP A 126 -38.12 19.67 -18.95
C TRP A 126 -36.92 20.07 -18.09
N MET A 127 -36.96 19.70 -16.81
CA MET A 127 -35.88 19.86 -15.86
C MET A 127 -34.94 18.64 -15.93
N GLN A 128 -33.63 18.87 -15.92
CA GLN A 128 -32.62 17.85 -16.21
C GLN A 128 -31.66 17.68 -15.03
N ASP A 129 -31.23 16.43 -14.81
CA ASP A 129 -30.29 15.99 -13.79
C ASP A 129 -29.15 15.28 -14.53
N SER A 130 -28.30 16.08 -15.17
CA SER A 130 -27.26 15.56 -16.07
C SER A 130 -26.04 15.00 -15.33
N ASP A 131 -25.81 15.38 -14.08
CA ASP A 131 -24.70 14.93 -13.24
C ASP A 131 -25.09 13.80 -12.27
N GLY A 132 -26.39 13.56 -12.06
CA GLY A 132 -26.91 12.41 -11.32
C GLY A 132 -26.98 12.64 -9.81
N ASP A 133 -27.02 13.90 -9.36
CA ASP A 133 -27.07 14.26 -7.94
C ASP A 133 -28.49 14.22 -7.35
N GLY A 134 -29.51 14.01 -8.19
CA GLY A 134 -30.92 13.98 -7.81
C GLY A 134 -31.61 15.35 -7.82
N ILE A 135 -30.94 16.40 -8.30
CA ILE A 135 -31.46 17.76 -8.43
C ILE A 135 -31.73 18.05 -9.91
N TYR A 136 -33.01 18.11 -10.26
CA TYR A 136 -33.46 18.43 -11.61
C TYR A 136 -33.50 19.92 -11.78
N THR A 137 -32.94 20.46 -12.88
CA THR A 137 -32.83 21.91 -13.08
C THR A 137 -33.30 22.36 -14.46
N LEU A 138 -33.83 23.59 -14.54
CA LEU A 138 -34.11 24.28 -15.79
C LEU A 138 -33.67 25.74 -15.66
N LEU A 139 -32.88 26.22 -16.61
CA LEU A 139 -32.51 27.63 -16.73
C LEU A 139 -33.16 28.22 -17.99
N THR A 140 -33.77 29.39 -17.89
CA THR A 140 -34.40 30.04 -19.05
C THR A 140 -34.42 31.55 -18.91
N THR A 141 -34.22 32.26 -20.03
CA THR A 141 -34.39 33.72 -20.16
C THR A 141 -35.65 34.09 -20.94
N GLU A 142 -36.46 33.10 -21.33
CA GLU A 142 -37.57 33.27 -22.29
C GLU A 142 -38.88 33.68 -21.60
N ILE A 143 -38.94 33.68 -20.27
CA ILE A 143 -40.12 34.12 -19.52
C ILE A 143 -40.13 35.65 -19.49
N PRO A 144 -41.16 36.33 -20.03
CA PRO A 144 -41.25 37.79 -20.02
C PRO A 144 -41.43 38.35 -18.61
N ALA A 145 -41.22 39.66 -18.45
CA ALA A 145 -41.50 40.35 -17.19
C ALA A 145 -42.97 40.18 -16.78
N GLY A 146 -43.20 39.78 -15.52
CA GLY A 146 -44.54 39.50 -15.00
C GLY A 146 -44.57 38.62 -13.76
N SER A 147 -45.77 38.39 -13.22
CA SER A 147 -45.98 37.48 -12.08
C SER A 147 -46.59 36.17 -12.56
N TYR A 148 -45.98 35.07 -12.12
CA TYR A 148 -46.28 33.72 -12.58
C TYR A 148 -46.42 32.76 -11.41
N GLU A 149 -46.95 31.58 -11.70
CA GLU A 149 -47.08 30.48 -10.75
C GLU A 149 -46.68 29.16 -11.41
N PHE A 150 -46.12 28.24 -10.62
CA PHE A 150 -45.68 26.92 -11.11
C PHE A 150 -45.87 25.79 -10.11
N LYS A 151 -45.75 24.55 -10.62
CA LYS A 151 -45.50 23.31 -9.90
C LYS A 151 -44.58 22.42 -10.71
N VAL A 152 -43.84 21.53 -10.06
CA VAL A 152 -43.08 20.48 -10.76
C VAL A 152 -43.96 19.24 -10.87
N ALA A 153 -44.18 18.76 -12.08
CA ALA A 153 -44.94 17.54 -12.35
C ALA A 153 -43.98 16.43 -12.76
N LEU A 154 -44.22 15.21 -12.27
CA LEU A 154 -43.35 14.07 -12.57
C LEU A 154 -43.99 13.14 -13.60
N ASN A 155 -43.14 12.56 -14.44
CA ASN A 155 -43.46 11.54 -15.44
C ASN A 155 -44.59 11.97 -16.37
N GLU A 156 -44.48 13.21 -16.88
CA GLU A 156 -45.37 13.80 -17.89
C GLU A 156 -46.86 13.86 -17.45
N GLY A 157 -47.14 13.92 -16.14
CA GLY A 157 -48.50 13.92 -15.63
C GLY A 157 -48.66 14.52 -14.23
N TRP A 158 -49.91 14.83 -13.87
CA TRP A 158 -50.26 15.45 -12.58
C TRP A 158 -50.42 14.45 -11.41
N ASN A 159 -50.23 13.15 -11.66
CA ASN A 159 -50.41 12.12 -10.62
C ASN A 159 -49.46 12.33 -9.43
N GLU A 160 -48.27 12.85 -9.70
CA GLU A 160 -47.27 13.21 -8.70
C GLU A 160 -46.73 14.58 -9.06
N SER A 161 -46.91 15.56 -8.17
CA SER A 161 -46.46 16.93 -8.39
C SER A 161 -46.15 17.65 -7.09
N TYR A 162 -45.22 18.60 -7.17
CA TYR A 162 -44.64 19.29 -6.02
C TYR A 162 -44.69 20.81 -6.18
N GLY A 163 -44.92 21.47 -5.06
CA GLY A 163 -45.04 22.92 -4.90
C GLY A 163 -45.08 23.26 -3.41
N ASN A 164 -45.19 24.53 -3.04
CA ASN A 164 -45.10 24.94 -1.64
C ASN A 164 -46.31 24.43 -0.83
N GLY A 165 -46.09 23.43 0.03
CA GLY A 165 -47.15 22.74 0.77
C GLY A 165 -48.19 22.04 -0.13
N GLY A 166 -47.80 21.67 -1.36
CA GLY A 166 -48.70 21.12 -2.39
C GLY A 166 -49.51 22.18 -3.15
N GLY A 167 -49.38 23.47 -2.83
CA GLY A 167 -49.92 24.60 -3.58
C GLY A 167 -49.05 25.03 -4.77
N ASN A 168 -49.55 25.94 -5.60
CA ASN A 168 -48.73 26.57 -6.65
C ASN A 168 -47.68 27.50 -6.01
N VAL A 169 -46.51 27.59 -6.61
CA VAL A 169 -45.41 28.46 -6.17
C VAL A 169 -45.41 29.75 -7.01
N PRO A 170 -45.64 30.93 -6.41
CA PRO A 170 -45.57 32.19 -7.13
C PRO A 170 -44.12 32.65 -7.33
N PHE A 171 -43.83 33.31 -8.45
CA PHE A 171 -42.57 34.03 -8.70
C PHE A 171 -42.82 35.26 -9.58
N THR A 172 -41.87 36.18 -9.64
CA THR A 172 -41.96 37.39 -10.47
C THR A 172 -40.67 37.59 -11.25
N VAL A 173 -40.82 37.74 -12.56
CA VAL A 173 -39.75 38.15 -13.48
C VAL A 173 -39.76 39.67 -13.56
N ALA A 174 -38.63 40.33 -13.29
CA ALA A 174 -38.59 41.78 -13.14
C ALA A 174 -38.45 42.48 -14.50
N GLU A 175 -37.54 42.00 -15.35
CA GLU A 175 -37.27 42.51 -16.69
C GLU A 175 -37.28 41.38 -17.73
N ASP A 176 -37.60 41.73 -18.99
CA ASP A 176 -37.54 40.77 -20.09
C ASP A 176 -36.08 40.30 -20.28
N GLY A 177 -35.87 38.98 -20.31
CA GLY A 177 -34.54 38.39 -20.45
C GLY A 177 -33.83 38.09 -19.13
N ASP A 178 -34.47 38.34 -17.98
CA ASP A 178 -33.97 37.86 -16.68
C ASP A 178 -33.79 36.34 -16.70
N GLU A 179 -32.69 35.88 -16.11
CA GLU A 179 -32.38 34.46 -16.02
C GLU A 179 -33.20 33.83 -14.87
N ILE A 180 -34.13 32.94 -15.23
CA ILE A 180 -34.99 32.21 -14.30
C ILE A 180 -34.49 30.78 -14.17
N TYR A 181 -34.07 30.42 -12.97
CA TYR A 181 -33.63 29.08 -12.62
C TYR A 181 -34.69 28.37 -11.80
N PHE A 182 -35.08 27.16 -12.22
CA PHE A 182 -35.92 26.25 -11.47
C PHE A 182 -35.08 25.05 -11.03
N ALA A 183 -35.26 24.61 -9.79
CA ALA A 183 -34.71 23.34 -9.32
C ALA A 183 -35.76 22.49 -8.59
N PHE A 184 -35.59 21.18 -8.64
CA PHE A 184 -36.39 20.19 -7.94
C PHE A 184 -35.49 19.11 -7.37
N ASP A 185 -35.44 19.03 -6.06
CA ASP A 185 -34.73 17.98 -5.35
C ASP A 185 -35.65 16.75 -5.20
N ALA A 186 -35.27 15.66 -5.86
CA ALA A 186 -36.06 14.43 -5.85
C ALA A 186 -36.03 13.69 -4.51
N ASN A 187 -35.09 13.98 -3.60
CA ASN A 187 -34.99 13.40 -2.26
C ASN A 187 -35.88 14.16 -1.27
N SER A 188 -35.68 15.48 -1.15
CA SER A 188 -36.45 16.31 -0.21
C SER A 188 -37.84 16.70 -0.73
N LYS A 189 -38.10 16.49 -2.03
CA LYS A 189 -39.32 16.89 -2.74
C LYS A 189 -39.56 18.41 -2.76
N GLN A 190 -38.51 19.19 -2.53
CA GLN A 190 -38.58 20.65 -2.56
C GLN A 190 -38.40 21.19 -3.97
N VAL A 191 -39.07 22.31 -4.24
CA VAL A 191 -38.94 23.06 -5.49
C VAL A 191 -38.37 24.44 -5.18
N ILE A 192 -37.49 24.91 -6.05
CA ILE A 192 -36.81 26.21 -5.94
C ILE A 192 -37.05 26.96 -7.24
N VAL A 193 -37.25 28.27 -7.12
CA VAL A 193 -37.18 29.23 -8.23
C VAL A 193 -36.26 30.36 -7.81
N SER A 194 -35.31 30.69 -8.68
CA SER A 194 -34.48 31.89 -8.59
C SER A 194 -34.80 32.78 -9.77
N THR A 195 -35.04 34.05 -9.52
CA THR A 195 -35.28 35.08 -10.53
C THR A 195 -34.03 35.91 -10.82
N ASN A 196 -32.89 35.51 -10.25
CA ASN A 196 -31.59 36.18 -10.35
C ASN A 196 -30.51 35.26 -10.98
N GLY A 197 -30.93 34.21 -11.69
CA GLY A 197 -30.04 33.20 -12.29
C GLY A 197 -29.64 32.03 -11.38
N ILE A 198 -28.66 31.25 -11.83
CA ILE A 198 -28.17 30.03 -11.14
C ILE A 198 -27.61 30.38 -9.73
N PRO A 199 -28.02 29.69 -8.65
CA PRO A 199 -27.34 29.76 -7.36
C PRO A 199 -25.87 29.37 -7.49
N ARG A 200 -24.93 30.22 -7.06
CA ARG A 200 -23.50 30.04 -7.32
C ARG A 200 -22.75 29.49 -6.11
N GLY A 201 -22.01 28.39 -6.30
CA GLY A 201 -21.20 27.71 -5.28
C GLY A 201 -21.60 26.26 -5.05
N ASP A 202 -20.82 25.54 -4.26
CA ASP A 202 -21.07 24.15 -3.87
C ASP A 202 -20.55 23.90 -2.44
N LEU A 203 -21.48 23.79 -1.48
CA LEU A 203 -21.17 23.52 -0.08
C LEU A 203 -20.87 22.03 0.20
N THR A 204 -21.16 21.13 -0.75
CA THR A 204 -20.82 19.70 -0.64
C THR A 204 -19.33 19.44 -0.91
N GLN A 205 -18.64 20.42 -1.50
CA GLN A 205 -17.19 20.41 -1.71
C GLN A 205 -16.49 21.32 -0.69
N GLU A 206 -15.28 20.95 -0.29
CA GLU A 206 -14.45 21.73 0.64
C GLU A 206 -13.15 22.20 -0.03
N LYS A 207 -13.26 23.24 -0.88
CA LYS A 207 -12.15 23.81 -1.67
C LYS A 207 -11.35 24.87 -0.93
N ALA A 208 -11.87 25.39 0.18
CA ALA A 208 -11.16 26.34 1.02
C ALA A 208 -10.38 25.61 2.11
N HIS A 209 -9.23 26.17 2.52
CA HIS A 209 -8.39 25.64 3.59
C HIS A 209 -8.22 26.69 4.67
N TRP A 210 -8.53 26.36 5.92
CA TRP A 210 -8.21 27.20 7.09
C TRP A 210 -6.85 26.77 7.65
N LEU A 211 -5.84 27.60 7.42
CA LEU A 211 -4.43 27.22 7.54
C LEU A 211 -3.83 27.44 8.92
N ASP A 212 -4.27 28.51 9.60
CA ASP A 212 -3.84 28.90 10.94
C ASP A 212 -4.95 29.71 11.63
N THR A 213 -4.69 30.29 12.82
CA THR A 213 -5.69 31.06 13.59
C THR A 213 -6.34 32.24 12.85
N SER A 214 -5.80 32.68 11.71
CA SER A 214 -6.26 33.87 10.98
C SER A 214 -6.27 33.75 9.46
N HIS A 215 -5.55 32.81 8.84
CA HIS A 215 -5.40 32.74 7.38
C HIS A 215 -6.12 31.57 6.70
N PHE A 216 -6.56 31.84 5.47
CA PHE A 216 -7.24 30.90 4.58
C PHE A 216 -6.57 30.88 3.22
N ALA A 217 -6.66 29.75 2.52
CA ALA A 217 -6.40 29.63 1.09
C ALA A 217 -7.65 29.16 0.37
N TRP A 218 -7.94 29.78 -0.78
CA TRP A 218 -9.02 29.34 -1.66
C TRP A 218 -8.65 29.70 -3.11
N ASN A 219 -8.73 28.71 -4.01
CA ASN A 219 -8.33 28.86 -5.41
C ASN A 219 -9.36 29.63 -6.25
N ILE A 220 -9.52 30.92 -5.97
CA ILE A 220 -10.41 31.84 -6.70
C ILE A 220 -9.69 33.12 -7.07
N SER A 221 -10.27 33.89 -7.99
CA SER A 221 -9.77 35.23 -8.38
C SER A 221 -10.87 36.28 -8.16
N PRO A 222 -11.01 36.82 -6.93
CA PRO A 222 -11.97 37.87 -6.63
C PRO A 222 -11.72 39.12 -7.48
N ALA A 223 -12.79 39.75 -7.97
CA ALA A 223 -12.73 41.05 -8.63
C ALA A 223 -12.58 42.19 -7.61
N GLU A 224 -12.16 43.36 -8.07
CA GLU A 224 -12.11 44.55 -7.21
C GLU A 224 -13.52 44.89 -6.68
N GLY A 225 -13.66 44.96 -5.35
CA GLY A 225 -14.93 45.20 -4.68
C GLY A 225 -15.68 43.95 -4.21
N ASP A 226 -15.27 42.75 -4.65
CA ASP A 226 -15.81 41.50 -4.12
C ASP A 226 -15.44 41.33 -2.63
N GLN A 227 -16.31 40.68 -1.86
CA GLN A 227 -16.11 40.37 -0.45
C GLN A 227 -16.14 38.87 -0.19
N VAL A 228 -15.09 38.35 0.45
CA VAL A 228 -15.10 36.96 0.95
C VAL A 228 -15.49 36.97 2.42
N ARG A 229 -16.36 36.05 2.81
CA ARG A 229 -16.85 35.91 4.18
C ARG A 229 -16.75 34.47 4.66
N LEU A 230 -16.33 34.30 5.90
CA LEU A 230 -16.48 33.04 6.65
C LEU A 230 -17.91 32.97 7.19
N LEU A 231 -18.62 31.90 6.84
CA LEU A 231 -19.97 31.60 7.30
C LEU A 231 -19.94 30.46 8.31
N TYR A 232 -20.81 30.53 9.30
CA TYR A 232 -20.95 29.52 10.36
C TYR A 232 -22.41 29.18 10.58
N SER A 233 -22.71 27.89 10.65
CA SER A 233 -23.93 27.35 11.23
C SER A 233 -23.56 26.43 12.38
N ALA A 234 -24.16 26.66 13.54
CA ALA A 234 -24.00 25.74 14.66
C ALA A 234 -24.53 24.37 14.24
N ASP A 235 -25.79 24.27 13.82
CA ASP A 235 -26.51 23.00 13.65
C ASP A 235 -26.36 22.37 12.25
N GLY A 236 -25.43 22.87 11.43
CA GLY A 236 -25.15 22.29 10.11
C GLY A 236 -26.24 22.57 9.08
N THR A 237 -26.76 23.79 9.05
CA THR A 237 -27.91 24.19 8.22
C THR A 237 -27.55 25.21 7.13
N LEU A 238 -26.26 25.40 6.79
CA LEU A 238 -25.88 26.26 5.67
C LEU A 238 -26.44 25.65 4.39
N GLN A 239 -27.15 26.47 3.62
CA GLN A 239 -27.71 26.08 2.34
C GLN A 239 -27.57 27.25 1.37
N ILE A 240 -27.26 26.92 0.11
CA ILE A 240 -27.28 27.90 -0.97
C ILE A 240 -28.73 28.11 -1.39
N THR A 241 -29.20 29.34 -1.28
CA THR A 241 -30.54 29.76 -1.71
C THR A 241 -30.44 30.89 -2.72
N PRO A 242 -31.53 31.20 -3.45
CA PRO A 242 -31.55 32.36 -4.36
C PRO A 242 -31.24 33.69 -3.67
N ASP A 243 -31.52 33.81 -2.37
CA ASP A 243 -31.25 35.01 -1.56
C ASP A 243 -29.81 35.02 -0.96
N GLY A 244 -28.98 34.03 -1.32
CA GLY A 244 -27.64 33.80 -0.77
C GLY A 244 -27.63 32.68 0.28
N ILE A 245 -26.69 32.77 1.23
CA ILE A 245 -26.51 31.75 2.28
C ILE A 245 -26.87 32.36 3.64
N ALA A 246 -27.91 31.83 4.28
CA ALA A 246 -28.24 32.14 5.65
C ALA A 246 -27.23 31.48 6.60
N SER A 247 -26.70 32.24 7.55
CA SER A 247 -25.72 31.76 8.53
C SER A 247 -26.01 32.35 9.91
N ASP A 248 -25.66 31.63 10.96
CA ASP A 248 -25.79 32.10 12.35
C ASP A 248 -24.81 33.23 12.64
N ARG A 249 -23.61 33.14 12.05
CA ARG A 249 -22.56 34.16 12.11
C ARG A 249 -21.84 34.26 10.78
N SER A 250 -21.36 35.46 10.49
CA SER A 250 -20.61 35.75 9.28
C SER A 250 -19.49 36.76 9.55
N PHE A 251 -18.26 36.42 9.17
CA PHE A 251 -17.05 37.22 9.43
C PHE A 251 -16.38 37.64 8.11
N PRO A 252 -16.06 38.92 7.90
CA PRO A 252 -15.40 39.36 6.67
C PRO A 252 -13.93 38.96 6.65
N LEU A 253 -13.46 38.50 5.49
CA LEU A 253 -12.07 38.19 5.20
C LEU A 253 -11.48 39.23 4.23
N GLN A 254 -10.20 39.54 4.41
CA GLN A 254 -9.46 40.44 3.52
C GLN A 254 -8.44 39.64 2.69
N ALA A 255 -8.40 39.88 1.38
CA ALA A 255 -7.35 39.32 0.54
C ALA A 255 -5.97 39.86 0.95
N VAL A 256 -4.98 38.97 1.08
CA VAL A 256 -3.59 39.31 1.41
C VAL A 256 -2.66 38.94 0.26
N SER A 257 -1.41 39.39 0.28
CA SER A 257 -0.46 39.26 -0.84
C SER A 257 -0.02 37.83 -1.18
N GLY A 258 -0.60 36.82 -0.52
CA GLY A 258 -0.24 35.40 -0.65
C GLY A 258 0.00 34.76 0.71
N LEU A 259 0.27 33.46 0.70
CA LEU A 259 0.60 32.69 1.91
C LEU A 259 1.96 33.10 2.47
N SER A 260 2.09 33.04 3.80
CA SER A 260 3.38 33.23 4.48
C SER A 260 4.41 32.17 4.03
N GLU A 261 5.71 32.46 4.15
CA GLU A 261 6.75 31.48 3.81
C GLU A 261 6.61 30.17 4.62
N SER A 262 6.26 30.27 5.90
CA SER A 262 5.99 29.10 6.74
C SER A 262 4.77 28.30 6.28
N SER A 263 3.70 28.97 5.84
CA SER A 263 2.51 28.29 5.30
C SER A 263 2.81 27.62 3.96
N GLN A 264 3.62 28.24 3.10
CA GLN A 264 4.05 27.63 1.83
C GLN A 264 4.96 26.41 2.06
N GLN A 265 5.82 26.44 3.07
CA GLN A 265 6.63 25.27 3.44
C GLN A 265 5.80 24.13 4.02
N LYS A 266 4.77 24.45 4.85
CA LYS A 266 3.87 23.45 5.43
C LYS A 266 2.87 22.90 4.41
N PHE A 267 2.40 23.74 3.47
CA PHE A 267 1.39 23.40 2.47
C PHE A 267 1.85 23.81 1.06
N PRO A 268 2.91 23.19 0.51
CA PRO A 268 3.49 23.58 -0.79
C PRO A 268 2.48 23.51 -1.94
N HIS A 269 1.60 22.52 -1.92
CA HIS A 269 0.49 22.37 -2.87
C HIS A 269 -0.53 23.53 -2.88
N LEU A 270 -0.56 24.38 -1.84
CA LEU A 270 -1.45 25.55 -1.74
C LEU A 270 -0.76 26.87 -2.08
N ALA A 271 0.56 26.87 -2.33
CA ALA A 271 1.36 28.09 -2.44
C ALA A 271 0.88 29.06 -3.53
N GLY A 272 0.23 28.55 -4.59
CA GLY A 272 -0.30 29.36 -5.70
C GLY A 272 -1.73 29.88 -5.49
N GLN A 273 -2.40 29.54 -4.38
CA GLN A 273 -3.79 29.93 -4.16
C GLN A 273 -3.91 31.36 -3.60
N THR A 274 -5.09 31.96 -3.80
CA THR A 274 -5.40 33.26 -3.20
C THR A 274 -5.55 33.11 -1.69
N ALA A 275 -4.86 33.99 -0.96
CA ALA A 275 -4.83 33.98 0.50
C ALA A 275 -5.74 35.05 1.07
N PHE A 276 -6.44 34.71 2.16
CA PHE A 276 -7.31 35.61 2.89
C PHE A 276 -6.95 35.61 4.37
N ALA A 277 -7.19 36.74 5.05
CA ALA A 277 -7.00 36.87 6.49
C ALA A 277 -8.28 37.35 7.17
N LEU A 278 -8.55 36.83 8.36
CA LEU A 278 -9.57 37.35 9.26
C LEU A 278 -9.27 38.80 9.63
N THR A 279 -10.30 39.63 9.58
CA THR A 279 -10.21 41.04 9.95
C THR A 279 -10.37 41.26 11.45
N ASP A 280 -11.04 40.34 12.13
CA ASP A 280 -11.35 40.38 13.57
C ASP A 280 -10.99 39.05 14.26
N GLN A 281 -10.82 39.09 15.58
CA GLN A 281 -10.70 37.87 16.38
C GLN A 281 -12.03 37.13 16.44
N VAL A 282 -11.99 35.80 16.31
CA VAL A 282 -13.16 34.92 16.29
C VAL A 282 -13.07 33.85 17.39
N PRO A 283 -14.20 33.35 17.91
CA PRO A 283 -14.20 32.30 18.93
C PRO A 283 -13.91 30.93 18.30
N LEU A 284 -12.63 30.64 18.04
CA LEU A 284 -12.19 29.43 17.31
C LEU A 284 -12.81 28.14 17.86
N ALA A 285 -12.81 27.96 19.19
CA ALA A 285 -13.36 26.76 19.84
C ALA A 285 -14.87 26.56 19.61
N GLU A 286 -15.63 27.63 19.37
CA GLU A 286 -17.05 27.54 19.03
C GLU A 286 -17.26 27.29 17.53
N LEU A 287 -16.41 27.89 16.68
CA LEU A 287 -16.57 27.81 15.24
C LEU A 287 -16.24 26.42 14.70
N VAL A 288 -15.20 25.76 15.23
CA VAL A 288 -14.79 24.42 14.76
C VAL A 288 -15.75 23.29 15.14
N THR A 289 -16.79 23.57 15.94
CA THR A 289 -17.80 22.56 16.34
C THR A 289 -19.09 22.63 15.52
N GLY A 290 -19.13 23.44 14.47
CA GLY A 290 -20.26 23.57 13.56
C GLY A 290 -19.84 23.48 12.10
N GLN A 291 -20.78 23.69 11.19
CA GLN A 291 -20.53 23.74 9.76
C GLN A 291 -19.95 25.10 9.37
N LEU A 292 -18.91 25.09 8.54
CA LEU A 292 -18.19 26.27 8.10
C LEU A 292 -18.09 26.31 6.59
N ALA A 293 -18.23 27.51 6.01
CA ALA A 293 -18.07 27.74 4.59
C ALA A 293 -17.39 29.09 4.31
N LEU A 294 -16.68 29.21 3.19
CA LEU A 294 -16.35 30.50 2.61
C LEU A 294 -17.37 30.84 1.52
N ALA A 295 -17.78 32.10 1.47
CA ALA A 295 -18.65 32.62 0.42
C ALA A 295 -18.07 33.92 -0.16
N LEU A 296 -18.08 34.02 -1.48
CA LEU A 296 -17.69 35.18 -2.26
C LEU A 296 -18.95 35.95 -2.67
N TYR A 297 -19.00 37.23 -2.36
CA TYR A 297 -20.08 38.14 -2.76
C TYR A 297 -19.54 39.24 -3.68
N ASP A 298 -20.33 39.66 -4.65
CA ASP A 298 -20.01 40.85 -5.45
C ASP A 298 -20.21 42.16 -4.66
N SER A 299 -19.91 43.29 -5.30
CA SER A 299 -20.08 44.63 -4.71
C SER A 299 -21.54 45.01 -4.40
N GLU A 300 -22.51 44.29 -4.98
CA GLU A 300 -23.95 44.49 -4.79
C GLU A 300 -24.53 43.56 -3.70
N GLY A 301 -23.73 42.61 -3.22
CA GLY A 301 -24.09 41.66 -2.17
C GLY A 301 -24.65 40.33 -2.71
N ASN A 302 -24.59 40.09 -4.03
CA ASN A 302 -25.04 38.83 -4.61
C ASN A 302 -23.96 37.75 -4.45
N LEU A 303 -24.39 36.52 -4.18
CA LEU A 303 -23.49 35.37 -4.06
C LEU A 303 -22.86 35.03 -5.42
N LYS A 304 -21.52 34.94 -5.46
CA LYS A 304 -20.72 34.56 -6.64
C LYS A 304 -20.18 33.15 -6.59
N ASP A 305 -19.85 32.66 -5.41
CA ASP A 305 -19.30 31.32 -5.19
C ASP A 305 -19.36 31.00 -3.69
N ALA A 306 -19.36 29.72 -3.33
CA ALA A 306 -19.28 29.24 -1.96
C ALA A 306 -18.72 27.83 -1.89
N THR A 307 -18.03 27.49 -0.80
CA THR A 307 -17.47 26.16 -0.57
C THR A 307 -17.27 25.89 0.92
N GLY A 308 -17.31 24.62 1.34
CA GLY A 308 -16.91 24.20 2.68
C GLY A 308 -15.39 24.35 2.91
N ILE A 309 -14.93 24.03 4.12
CA ILE A 309 -13.57 24.36 4.57
C ILE A 309 -12.85 23.16 5.18
N GLN A 310 -11.65 22.87 4.67
CA GLN A 310 -10.73 21.91 5.29
C GLN A 310 -10.00 22.56 6.48
N LEU A 311 -10.08 21.93 7.67
CA LEU A 311 -9.68 22.55 8.95
C LEU A 311 -8.31 22.11 9.49
N ALA A 312 -7.62 21.16 8.86
CA ALA A 312 -6.47 20.49 9.47
C ALA A 312 -5.34 21.46 9.89
N GLY A 313 -5.05 22.48 9.08
CA GLY A 313 -4.04 23.50 9.40
C GLY A 313 -4.36 24.28 10.67
N LEU A 314 -5.60 24.77 10.78
CA LEU A 314 -6.10 25.43 11.99
C LEU A 314 -6.04 24.50 13.21
N LEU A 315 -6.48 23.25 13.06
CA LEU A 315 -6.53 22.30 14.18
C LEU A 315 -5.14 22.01 14.75
N ASP A 316 -4.12 21.89 13.89
CA ASP A 316 -2.72 21.74 14.31
C ASP A 316 -2.16 22.94 15.08
N GLU A 317 -2.58 24.15 14.71
CA GLU A 317 -2.06 25.39 15.28
C GLU A 317 -2.74 25.71 16.62
N ALA A 318 -4.08 25.60 16.66
CA ALA A 318 -4.88 26.07 17.79
C ALA A 318 -5.23 24.97 18.80
N PHE A 319 -5.25 23.70 18.40
CA PHE A 319 -5.81 22.61 19.20
C PHE A 319 -4.88 21.40 19.34
N TYR A 320 -3.61 21.50 18.96
CA TYR A 320 -2.64 20.43 19.19
C TYR A 320 -2.54 20.09 20.68
N TYR A 321 -2.56 18.80 21.00
CA TYR A 321 -2.52 18.28 22.36
C TYR A 321 -1.34 17.34 22.56
N ASP A 322 -0.38 17.75 23.39
CA ASP A 322 0.84 16.98 23.70
C ASP A 322 0.65 15.99 24.87
N GLY A 323 -0.52 16.03 25.54
CA GLY A 323 -0.79 15.14 26.66
C GLY A 323 -0.97 13.68 26.25
N LYS A 324 -1.09 12.80 27.24
CA LYS A 324 -1.40 11.38 26.99
C LYS A 324 -2.85 11.22 26.56
N LEU A 325 -3.07 10.34 25.59
CA LEU A 325 -4.38 9.95 25.06
C LEU A 325 -4.64 8.46 25.35
N GLY A 326 -5.90 8.06 25.26
CA GLY A 326 -6.35 6.71 25.59
C GLY A 326 -6.89 6.58 27.01
N ALA A 327 -6.95 5.34 27.52
CA ALA A 327 -7.23 5.03 28.92
C ALA A 327 -5.91 4.81 29.71
N GLN A 328 -5.67 5.62 30.74
CA GLN A 328 -4.51 5.50 31.63
C GLN A 328 -4.91 4.96 32.99
N VAL A 329 -4.30 3.84 33.37
CA VAL A 329 -4.56 3.18 34.64
C VAL A 329 -3.64 3.74 35.73
N ALA A 330 -4.19 4.53 36.66
CA ALA A 330 -3.48 5.07 37.81
C ALA A 330 -3.73 4.21 39.08
N PRO A 331 -3.01 4.45 40.21
CA PRO A 331 -3.18 3.66 41.44
C PRO A 331 -4.60 3.69 42.06
N GLY A 332 -5.40 4.73 41.80
CA GLY A 332 -6.74 4.90 42.40
C GLY A 332 -7.85 5.29 41.42
N SER A 333 -7.51 5.55 40.16
CA SER A 333 -8.44 5.99 39.12
C SER A 333 -8.03 5.40 37.76
N ILE A 334 -8.94 5.52 36.80
CA ILE A 334 -8.65 5.35 35.38
C ILE A 334 -9.02 6.67 34.72
N ASP A 335 -8.03 7.31 34.12
CA ASP A 335 -8.17 8.60 33.45
C ASP A 335 -8.26 8.37 31.94
N PHE A 336 -9.21 9.02 31.29
CA PHE A 336 -9.46 8.91 29.86
C PHE A 336 -9.22 10.25 29.21
N ALA A 337 -8.60 10.22 28.02
CA ALA A 337 -8.41 11.41 27.20
C ALA A 337 -8.58 11.07 25.71
N LEU A 338 -9.45 11.82 25.02
CA LEU A 338 -9.71 11.71 23.60
C LEU A 338 -9.54 13.07 22.92
N TRP A 339 -8.69 13.17 21.91
CA TRP A 339 -8.57 14.39 21.13
C TRP A 339 -9.72 14.49 20.12
N ALA A 340 -10.63 15.45 20.34
CA ALA A 340 -11.81 15.67 19.51
C ALA A 340 -12.21 17.16 19.54
N PRO A 341 -11.40 18.06 18.97
CA PRO A 341 -11.59 19.50 19.10
C PRO A 341 -12.83 20.02 18.38
N THR A 342 -13.31 19.31 17.35
CA THR A 342 -14.52 19.64 16.58
C THR A 342 -15.80 19.04 17.17
N ALA A 343 -15.69 18.18 18.18
CA ALA A 343 -16.87 17.59 18.81
C ALA A 343 -17.60 18.63 19.68
N ARG A 344 -18.94 18.59 19.65
CA ARG A 344 -19.81 19.36 20.54
C ARG A 344 -19.89 18.74 21.93
N SER A 345 -19.97 17.41 21.98
CA SER A 345 -20.03 16.66 23.21
C SER A 345 -19.36 15.30 23.06
N VAL A 346 -18.75 14.82 24.15
CA VAL A 346 -18.22 13.47 24.24
C VAL A 346 -18.68 12.81 25.55
N LYS A 347 -19.14 11.56 25.47
CA LYS A 347 -19.45 10.71 26.63
C LYS A 347 -18.65 9.42 26.58
N LEU A 348 -18.26 8.94 27.75
CA LEU A 348 -17.60 7.65 27.94
C LEU A 348 -18.63 6.60 28.36
N HIS A 349 -18.78 5.54 27.58
CA HIS A 349 -19.68 4.41 27.83
C HIS A 349 -18.85 3.23 28.33
N LEU A 350 -19.17 2.70 29.52
CA LEU A 350 -18.43 1.62 30.17
C LEU A 350 -19.24 0.33 30.23
N PHE A 351 -18.58 -0.80 29.99
CA PHE A 351 -19.17 -2.12 29.90
C PHE A 351 -18.31 -3.15 30.65
N THR A 352 -18.92 -3.91 31.54
CA THR A 352 -18.28 -5.02 32.25
C THR A 352 -18.22 -6.30 31.40
N THR A 353 -19.10 -6.41 30.39
CA THR A 353 -19.22 -7.57 29.49
C THR A 353 -18.96 -7.15 28.04
N PRO A 354 -18.04 -7.82 27.31
CA PRO A 354 -17.63 -7.39 25.97
C PRO A 354 -18.78 -7.37 24.96
N GLY A 355 -19.66 -8.38 25.00
CA GLY A 355 -20.80 -8.51 24.09
C GLY A 355 -22.09 -7.78 24.52
N SER A 356 -22.05 -6.92 25.54
CA SER A 356 -23.24 -6.14 25.93
C SER A 356 -23.45 -4.96 24.98
N ASP A 357 -24.69 -4.74 24.53
CA ASP A 357 -25.07 -3.55 23.75
C ASP A 357 -25.44 -2.35 24.65
N THR A 358 -25.68 -2.60 25.93
CA THR A 358 -26.04 -1.56 26.91
C THR A 358 -24.86 -1.28 27.85
N ALA A 359 -24.53 0.00 28.01
CA ALA A 359 -23.49 0.45 28.94
C ALA A 359 -23.96 0.31 30.39
N ASP A 360 -23.06 -0.17 31.26
CA ASP A 360 -23.27 -0.24 32.71
C ASP A 360 -23.17 1.16 33.35
N MET A 361 -22.36 2.06 32.77
CA MET A 361 -22.21 3.45 33.19
C MET A 361 -21.90 4.36 32.00
N VAL A 362 -22.47 5.57 32.00
CA VAL A 362 -22.17 6.63 31.02
C VAL A 362 -21.68 7.87 31.77
N VAL A 363 -20.55 8.42 31.34
CA VAL A 363 -19.90 9.58 31.98
C VAL A 363 -19.73 10.68 30.95
N ASN A 364 -20.25 11.88 31.23
CA ASN A 364 -19.97 13.05 30.39
C ASN A 364 -18.49 13.44 30.54
N MET A 365 -17.80 13.64 29.42
CA MET A 365 -16.42 14.11 29.42
C MET A 365 -16.38 15.65 29.44
N THR A 366 -15.27 16.21 29.90
CA THR A 366 -15.05 17.67 29.90
C THR A 366 -13.93 18.02 28.93
N GLN A 367 -14.16 19.01 28.08
CA GLN A 367 -13.18 19.46 27.10
C GLN A 367 -12.15 20.40 27.74
N GLN A 368 -10.87 20.18 27.44
CA GLN A 368 -9.75 21.06 27.75
C GLN A 368 -8.71 20.97 26.63
N ASP A 369 -8.31 22.12 26.07
CA ASP A 369 -7.22 22.22 25.08
C ASP A 369 -7.39 21.26 23.88
N GLY A 370 -8.62 21.10 23.36
CA GLY A 370 -8.95 20.21 22.24
C GLY A 370 -9.15 18.73 22.61
N ALA A 371 -8.81 18.33 23.84
CA ALA A 371 -9.01 16.98 24.35
C ALA A 371 -10.18 16.89 25.34
N TRP A 372 -10.98 15.83 25.23
CA TRP A 372 -12.06 15.49 26.15
C TRP A 372 -11.55 14.52 27.20
N GLN A 373 -11.83 14.80 28.47
CA GLN A 373 -11.29 14.05 29.60
C GLN A 373 -12.39 13.59 30.56
N ALA A 374 -12.21 12.40 31.12
CA ALA A 374 -13.01 11.87 32.23
C ALA A 374 -12.15 11.00 33.15
N SER A 375 -12.62 10.78 34.37
CA SER A 375 -11.97 9.89 35.32
C SER A 375 -13.01 9.04 36.03
N VAL A 376 -12.71 7.75 36.21
CA VAL A 376 -13.57 6.78 36.92
C VAL A 376 -12.78 6.00 37.96
N GLY A 377 -13.49 5.31 38.84
CA GLY A 377 -12.87 4.50 39.88
C GLY A 377 -12.14 3.27 39.31
N LYS A 378 -11.11 2.82 40.03
CA LYS A 378 -10.25 1.70 39.64
C LYS A 378 -11.00 0.35 39.54
N GLU A 379 -12.22 0.24 40.05
CA GLU A 379 -13.09 -0.92 39.89
C GLU A 379 -13.45 -1.25 38.44
N TRP A 380 -13.28 -0.30 37.52
CA TRP A 380 -13.46 -0.49 36.07
C TRP A 380 -12.22 -1.05 35.36
N ASP A 381 -11.17 -1.42 36.09
CA ASP A 381 -9.99 -2.04 35.48
C ASP A 381 -10.37 -3.31 34.70
N ARG A 382 -9.82 -3.46 33.49
CA ARG A 382 -10.14 -4.51 32.51
C ARG A 382 -11.55 -4.49 31.92
N ALA A 383 -12.39 -3.53 32.30
CA ALA A 383 -13.67 -3.30 31.64
C ALA A 383 -13.46 -2.77 30.21
N TYR A 384 -14.55 -2.76 29.44
CA TYR A 384 -14.61 -2.29 28.07
C TYR A 384 -15.25 -0.92 27.98
N TYR A 385 -14.97 -0.17 26.91
CA TYR A 385 -15.51 1.16 26.70
C TYR A 385 -15.65 1.54 25.23
N LEU A 386 -16.51 2.54 25.00
CA LEU A 386 -16.70 3.27 23.76
C LEU A 386 -16.84 4.76 24.09
N TYR A 387 -16.52 5.63 23.13
CA TYR A 387 -16.88 7.04 23.19
C TYR A 387 -18.14 7.29 22.35
N GLU A 388 -19.09 8.04 22.90
CA GLU A 388 -20.17 8.68 22.14
C GLU A 388 -19.71 10.09 21.78
N VAL A 389 -19.54 10.39 20.49
CA VAL A 389 -19.02 11.66 19.97
C VAL A 389 -20.11 12.34 19.14
N GLU A 390 -20.54 13.52 19.55
CA GLU A 390 -21.44 14.39 18.78
C GLU A 390 -20.61 15.40 17.98
N VAL A 391 -20.64 15.33 16.64
CA VAL A 391 -19.74 16.12 15.78
C VAL A 391 -20.35 16.38 14.41
N PHE A 392 -20.07 17.54 13.82
CA PHE A 392 -20.44 17.82 12.43
C PHE A 392 -19.55 17.02 11.48
N SER A 393 -20.16 16.26 10.58
CA SER A 393 -19.49 15.38 9.63
C SER A 393 -19.62 15.92 8.22
N TYR A 394 -18.49 16.27 7.59
CA TYR A 394 -18.47 16.67 6.17
C TYR A 394 -18.99 15.55 5.25
N PHE A 395 -18.86 14.28 5.67
CA PHE A 395 -19.24 13.12 4.88
C PHE A 395 -20.76 12.97 4.73
N SER A 396 -21.52 13.36 5.75
CA SER A 396 -22.99 13.30 5.77
C SER A 396 -23.65 14.67 5.71
N ASP A 397 -22.84 15.74 5.69
CA ASP A 397 -23.26 17.14 5.79
C ASP A 397 -24.24 17.39 6.95
N ALA A 398 -23.99 16.73 8.09
CA ALA A 398 -24.92 16.70 9.21
C ALA A 398 -24.19 16.55 10.55
N MET A 399 -24.92 16.89 11.63
CA MET A 399 -24.50 16.57 12.99
C MET A 399 -24.72 15.09 13.27
N GLU A 400 -23.65 14.36 13.53
CA GLU A 400 -23.66 12.93 13.82
C GLU A 400 -23.48 12.64 15.30
N THR A 401 -24.00 11.51 15.77
CA THR A 401 -23.70 10.96 17.09
C THR A 401 -23.12 9.55 16.93
N ASN A 402 -21.81 9.45 17.13
CA ASN A 402 -21.02 8.27 16.84
C ASN A 402 -20.65 7.49 18.09
N LEU A 403 -20.91 6.18 18.11
CA LEU A 403 -20.30 5.27 19.09
C LEU A 403 -19.06 4.62 18.49
N VAL A 404 -17.89 4.92 19.06
CA VAL A 404 -16.59 4.58 18.48
C VAL A 404 -15.60 4.07 19.52
N THR A 405 -14.70 3.21 19.09
CA THR A 405 -13.54 2.77 19.88
C THR A 405 -12.47 3.86 19.97
N ASP A 406 -11.56 3.69 20.91
CA ASP A 406 -10.43 4.59 21.16
C ASP A 406 -9.30 4.36 20.13
N PRO A 407 -8.85 5.39 19.40
CA PRO A 407 -7.66 5.30 18.53
C PRO A 407 -6.38 4.84 19.25
N TYR A 408 -6.29 5.10 20.55
CA TYR A 408 -5.19 4.72 21.46
C TYR A 408 -5.50 3.44 22.25
N SER A 409 -6.40 2.59 21.75
CA SER A 409 -6.70 1.30 22.36
C SER A 409 -5.43 0.46 22.61
N LEU A 410 -5.37 -0.19 23.78
CA LEU A 410 -4.30 -1.15 24.13
C LEU A 410 -4.83 -2.58 24.30
N GLY A 411 -6.15 -2.76 24.17
CA GLY A 411 -6.85 -4.04 24.16
C GLY A 411 -8.25 -3.84 23.58
N LEU A 412 -8.84 -4.92 23.10
CA LEU A 412 -10.12 -4.91 22.40
C LEU A 412 -10.97 -6.11 22.80
N SER A 413 -12.29 -5.99 22.64
CA SER A 413 -13.17 -7.16 22.51
C SER A 413 -13.02 -7.81 21.14
N MET A 414 -13.60 -8.99 20.96
CA MET A 414 -13.70 -9.65 19.66
C MET A 414 -14.27 -8.72 18.58
N ASN A 415 -13.72 -8.81 17.37
CA ASN A 415 -14.01 -7.98 16.19
C ASN A 415 -13.90 -6.47 16.46
N SER A 416 -13.00 -6.11 17.39
CA SER A 416 -12.71 -4.72 17.73
C SER A 416 -13.95 -3.92 18.13
N GLY A 417 -14.99 -4.59 18.62
CA GLY A 417 -16.28 -3.96 18.88
C GLY A 417 -16.28 -2.98 20.05
N LYS A 418 -15.32 -3.09 20.98
CA LYS A 418 -15.11 -2.20 22.13
C LYS A 418 -13.64 -2.14 22.52
N SER A 419 -13.18 -0.97 22.93
CA SER A 419 -11.86 -0.79 23.56
C SER A 419 -11.84 -1.42 24.94
N GLN A 420 -10.68 -1.86 25.41
CA GLN A 420 -10.49 -2.41 26.74
C GLN A 420 -9.50 -1.58 27.54
N ILE A 421 -9.80 -1.34 28.82
CA ILE A 421 -8.90 -0.69 29.76
C ILE A 421 -7.75 -1.66 30.10
N ILE A 422 -6.54 -1.32 29.71
CA ILE A 422 -5.35 -2.16 29.85
C ILE A 422 -4.21 -1.37 30.48
N ASN A 423 -3.51 -1.99 31.43
CA ASN A 423 -2.18 -1.58 31.85
C ASN A 423 -1.15 -2.61 31.35
N LEU A 424 -0.33 -2.25 30.36
CA LEU A 424 0.65 -3.16 29.75
C LEU A 424 1.75 -3.63 30.73
N ASP A 425 1.94 -2.93 31.84
CA ASP A 425 2.88 -3.29 32.92
C ASP A 425 2.36 -4.40 33.83
N ASP A 426 1.09 -4.78 33.73
CA ASP A 426 0.51 -5.81 34.59
C ASP A 426 1.20 -7.17 34.42
N ARG A 427 1.40 -7.86 35.54
CA ARG A 427 2.24 -9.07 35.61
C ARG A 427 1.67 -10.25 34.82
N ASP A 428 0.35 -10.37 34.74
CA ASP A 428 -0.37 -11.43 34.02
C ASP A 428 -0.28 -11.27 32.49
N LEU A 429 0.05 -10.07 32.01
CA LEU A 429 0.30 -9.78 30.59
C LEU A 429 1.74 -10.05 30.15
N GLN A 430 2.61 -10.42 31.08
CA GLN A 430 4.04 -10.58 30.83
C GLN A 430 4.46 -12.05 30.98
N PRO A 431 4.90 -12.72 29.90
CA PRO A 431 5.38 -14.09 30.00
C PRO A 431 6.57 -14.20 30.97
N ARG A 432 6.84 -15.41 31.45
CA ARG A 432 7.92 -15.65 32.39
C ARG A 432 9.25 -15.11 31.83
N ALA A 433 9.93 -14.29 32.64
CA ALA A 433 11.18 -13.62 32.31
C ALA A 433 11.09 -12.57 31.18
N TRP A 434 9.92 -12.01 30.87
CA TRP A 434 9.75 -10.92 29.90
C TRP A 434 10.70 -9.73 30.12
N GLN A 435 10.74 -9.21 31.35
CA GLN A 435 11.61 -8.09 31.73
C GLN A 435 13.12 -8.42 31.67
N ARG A 436 13.47 -9.70 31.56
CA ARG A 436 14.86 -10.20 31.44
C ARG A 436 15.09 -10.87 30.08
N LEU A 437 14.26 -10.57 29.08
CA LEU A 437 14.42 -11.11 27.75
C LEU A 437 15.70 -10.54 27.12
N HIS A 438 16.66 -11.42 26.84
CA HIS A 438 17.84 -11.06 26.08
C HIS A 438 17.53 -11.21 24.59
N LYS A 439 17.85 -10.16 23.82
CA LYS A 439 17.77 -10.17 22.36
C LYS A 439 19.05 -10.78 21.76
N PRO A 440 18.97 -11.44 20.60
CA PRO A 440 20.14 -11.84 19.83
C PRO A 440 21.06 -10.62 19.59
N ALA A 441 22.38 -10.81 19.68
CA ALA A 441 23.32 -9.72 19.43
C ALA A 441 23.20 -9.21 17.98
N LEU A 442 23.32 -7.90 17.82
CA LEU A 442 23.40 -7.22 16.53
C LEU A 442 24.48 -6.17 16.68
N GLU A 443 25.57 -6.26 15.91
CA GLU A 443 26.71 -5.35 16.03
C GLU A 443 26.50 -4.14 15.11
N ASN A 444 26.16 -4.39 13.85
CA ASN A 444 25.85 -3.37 12.86
C ASN A 444 24.54 -3.70 12.09
N PRO A 445 23.83 -2.70 11.54
CA PRO A 445 22.65 -2.95 10.70
C PRO A 445 22.91 -3.83 9.47
N GLU A 446 24.11 -3.85 8.91
CA GLU A 446 24.48 -4.68 7.74
C GLU A 446 24.63 -6.17 8.09
N ASP A 447 24.67 -6.49 9.39
CA ASP A 447 24.55 -7.86 9.89
C ASP A 447 23.13 -8.42 9.74
N ILE A 448 22.15 -7.57 9.42
CA ILE A 448 20.76 -7.97 9.25
C ILE A 448 20.60 -8.89 8.02
N SER A 449 19.74 -9.88 8.18
CA SER A 449 19.11 -10.64 7.11
C SER A 449 17.68 -10.91 7.56
N VAL A 450 16.73 -10.65 6.69
CA VAL A 450 15.29 -10.63 7.01
C VAL A 450 14.59 -11.80 6.33
N TYR A 451 13.71 -12.46 7.06
CA TYR A 451 12.78 -13.47 6.55
C TYR A 451 11.33 -13.01 6.80
N GLU A 452 10.62 -12.66 5.73
CA GLU A 452 9.24 -12.14 5.78
C GLU A 452 8.23 -13.28 5.87
N LEU A 453 7.37 -13.26 6.88
CA LEU A 453 6.50 -14.37 7.27
C LEU A 453 5.14 -13.88 7.75
N HIS A 454 4.08 -14.51 7.27
CA HIS A 454 2.73 -14.30 7.78
C HIS A 454 2.41 -15.28 8.94
N VAL A 455 1.71 -14.79 9.97
CA VAL A 455 1.40 -15.56 11.20
C VAL A 455 0.57 -16.80 10.89
N ARG A 456 -0.41 -16.70 9.98
CA ARG A 456 -1.24 -17.83 9.58
C ARG A 456 -0.47 -18.84 8.74
N ASP A 457 0.21 -18.37 7.70
CA ASP A 457 1.01 -19.19 6.77
C ASP A 457 1.99 -20.09 7.52
N PHE A 458 2.60 -19.55 8.59
CA PHE A 458 3.61 -20.23 9.40
C PHE A 458 3.13 -21.56 9.99
N SER A 459 1.86 -21.70 10.33
CA SER A 459 1.45 -22.85 11.15
C SER A 459 0.08 -23.42 10.87
N ILE A 460 -0.73 -22.81 10.00
CA ILE A 460 -2.11 -23.27 9.77
C ILE A 460 -2.18 -24.73 9.26
N LYS A 461 -1.17 -25.17 8.49
CA LYS A 461 -1.01 -26.56 8.02
C LYS A 461 -0.01 -27.40 8.83
N ASP A 462 0.73 -26.83 9.78
CA ASP A 462 1.73 -27.55 10.56
C ASP A 462 1.05 -28.50 11.57
N GLN A 463 1.04 -29.80 11.26
CA GLN A 463 0.38 -30.80 12.09
C GLN A 463 1.05 -31.04 13.44
N THR A 464 2.31 -30.63 13.59
CA THR A 464 3.07 -30.73 14.85
C THR A 464 2.70 -29.63 15.84
N VAL A 465 1.97 -28.60 15.40
CA VAL A 465 1.33 -27.58 16.26
C VAL A 465 -0.05 -28.08 16.69
N PRO A 466 -0.45 -27.92 17.98
CA PRO A 466 -1.80 -28.24 18.43
C PRO A 466 -2.87 -27.51 17.59
N ALA A 467 -3.94 -28.21 17.21
CA ALA A 467 -4.95 -27.67 16.28
C ALA A 467 -5.54 -26.31 16.71
N SER A 468 -5.76 -26.10 18.02
CA SER A 468 -6.30 -24.84 18.56
C SER A 468 -5.33 -23.64 18.50
N GLU A 469 -4.07 -23.88 18.14
CA GLU A 469 -3.00 -22.86 18.13
C GLU A 469 -2.42 -22.64 16.72
N ARG A 470 -2.89 -23.40 15.74
CA ARG A 470 -2.49 -23.22 14.35
C ARG A 470 -3.00 -21.88 13.83
N GLY A 471 -2.13 -21.18 13.12
CA GLY A 471 -2.37 -19.83 12.60
C GLY A 471 -2.46 -18.74 13.69
N THR A 472 -1.85 -18.97 14.86
CA THR A 472 -1.88 -18.01 15.98
C THR A 472 -0.47 -17.64 16.43
N PHE A 473 -0.34 -16.55 17.19
CA PHE A 473 0.90 -16.18 17.88
C PHE A 473 1.45 -17.32 18.77
N LYS A 474 0.55 -18.17 19.30
CA LYS A 474 0.93 -19.28 20.17
C LYS A 474 1.79 -20.34 19.46
N ALA A 475 1.66 -20.49 18.14
CA ALA A 475 2.44 -21.45 17.36
C ALA A 475 3.96 -21.24 17.50
N PHE A 476 4.41 -19.99 17.60
CA PHE A 476 5.82 -19.63 17.77
C PHE A 476 6.42 -20.05 19.13
N THR A 477 5.57 -20.49 20.07
CA THR A 477 6.01 -21.06 21.36
C THR A 477 6.34 -22.55 21.25
N ARG A 478 5.91 -23.22 20.17
CA ARG A 478 6.06 -24.66 19.96
C ARG A 478 7.41 -24.99 19.36
N ARG A 479 8.45 -24.96 20.19
CA ARG A 479 9.85 -25.16 19.77
C ARG A 479 10.12 -26.46 19.00
N SER A 480 9.33 -27.50 19.19
CA SER A 480 9.45 -28.78 18.50
C SER A 480 8.65 -28.85 17.20
N SER A 481 7.91 -27.81 16.83
CA SER A 481 7.14 -27.82 15.60
C SER A 481 8.05 -27.71 14.38
N ASP A 482 7.59 -28.22 13.24
CA ASP A 482 8.36 -28.21 12.00
C ASP A 482 8.71 -26.78 11.58
N GLY A 483 7.76 -25.85 11.68
CA GLY A 483 8.02 -24.43 11.43
C GLY A 483 9.11 -23.84 12.34
N MET A 484 9.04 -24.07 13.67
CA MET A 484 10.05 -23.55 14.59
C MET A 484 11.42 -24.23 14.44
N GLN A 485 11.46 -25.52 14.08
CA GLN A 485 12.71 -26.20 13.76
C GLN A 485 13.34 -25.65 12.48
N HIS A 486 12.53 -25.32 11.49
CA HIS A 486 12.97 -24.66 10.27
C HIS A 486 13.57 -23.27 10.57
N LEU A 487 12.83 -22.40 11.26
CA LEU A 487 13.32 -21.07 11.63
C LEU A 487 14.61 -21.13 12.47
N LYS A 488 14.73 -22.10 13.37
CA LYS A 488 15.97 -22.33 14.14
C LYS A 488 17.15 -22.72 13.25
N LYS A 489 16.94 -23.53 12.21
CA LYS A 489 18.01 -23.87 11.24
C LYS A 489 18.44 -22.65 10.43
N LEU A 490 17.50 -21.78 10.06
CA LEU A 490 17.82 -20.49 9.43
C LEU A 490 18.64 -19.59 10.36
N ALA A 491 18.22 -19.46 11.63
CA ALA A 491 18.96 -18.69 12.63
C ALA A 491 20.38 -19.22 12.85
N GLN A 492 20.55 -20.55 12.86
CA GLN A 492 21.88 -21.20 12.96
C GLN A 492 22.76 -20.95 11.73
N ALA A 493 22.16 -20.77 10.55
CA ALA A 493 22.87 -20.36 9.34
C ALA A 493 23.19 -18.86 9.31
N GLY A 494 22.57 -18.06 10.18
CA GLY A 494 22.82 -16.62 10.32
C GLY A 494 21.66 -15.73 9.87
N MET A 495 20.43 -16.26 9.74
CA MET A 495 19.24 -15.42 9.65
C MET A 495 19.06 -14.68 10.98
N THR A 496 18.79 -13.38 10.95
CA THR A 496 18.76 -12.56 12.17
C THR A 496 17.37 -12.06 12.51
N HIS A 497 16.50 -11.81 11.52
CA HIS A 497 15.20 -11.17 11.73
C HIS A 497 14.05 -11.95 11.07
N ILE A 498 12.91 -12.02 11.76
CA ILE A 498 11.62 -12.36 11.17
C ILE A 498 10.81 -11.08 11.02
N HIS A 499 10.47 -10.71 9.79
CA HIS A 499 9.49 -9.66 9.50
C HIS A 499 8.12 -10.32 9.48
N LEU A 500 7.26 -9.93 10.42
CA LEU A 500 5.88 -10.37 10.44
C LEU A 500 5.04 -9.42 9.58
N LEU A 501 4.30 -9.97 8.61
CA LEU A 501 3.17 -9.27 7.98
C LEU A 501 2.23 -8.69 9.07
N PRO A 502 1.34 -7.75 8.72
CA PRO A 502 0.48 -7.05 9.67
C PRO A 502 -0.02 -7.92 10.82
N ALA A 503 0.39 -7.55 12.03
CA ALA A 503 0.06 -8.24 13.28
C ALA A 503 -0.57 -7.31 14.32
N PHE A 504 -0.85 -6.07 13.90
CA PHE A 504 -1.78 -5.15 14.56
C PHE A 504 -3.23 -5.49 14.15
N ASP A 505 -4.20 -4.92 14.85
CA ASP A 505 -5.63 -5.12 14.62
C ASP A 505 -6.08 -4.59 13.24
N PHE A 506 -6.55 -5.49 12.38
CA PHE A 506 -7.02 -5.17 11.03
C PHE A 506 -8.46 -5.60 10.79
N ALA A 507 -9.12 -5.01 9.80
CA ALA A 507 -10.58 -5.09 9.65
C ALA A 507 -11.12 -6.32 8.91
N THR A 508 -10.26 -7.03 8.16
CA THR A 508 -10.66 -7.93 7.07
C THR A 508 -10.73 -9.41 7.42
N VAL A 509 -10.55 -9.79 8.69
CA VAL A 509 -10.80 -11.16 9.18
C VAL A 509 -11.73 -11.12 10.37
N ASN A 510 -12.78 -11.93 10.33
CA ASN A 510 -13.65 -12.13 11.49
C ASN A 510 -12.89 -12.91 12.57
N GLU A 511 -12.68 -12.29 13.73
CA GLU A 511 -12.00 -12.86 14.89
C GLU A 511 -12.80 -14.01 15.55
N ASP A 512 -14.11 -14.15 15.25
CA ASP A 512 -14.89 -15.33 15.63
C ASP A 512 -14.61 -16.51 14.70
N LYS A 513 -13.65 -17.34 15.11
CA LYS A 513 -13.25 -18.57 14.40
C LYS A 513 -14.40 -19.54 14.14
N SER A 514 -15.51 -19.46 14.88
CA SER A 514 -16.67 -20.32 14.63
C SER A 514 -17.52 -19.89 13.44
N GLN A 515 -17.33 -18.65 12.97
CA GLN A 515 -18.00 -18.07 11.80
C GLN A 515 -17.13 -18.10 10.54
N GLN A 516 -15.84 -18.44 10.68
CA GLN A 516 -14.93 -18.58 9.54
C GLN A 516 -15.35 -19.78 8.68
N GLN A 517 -15.40 -19.56 7.37
CA GLN A 517 -15.71 -20.59 6.39
C GLN A 517 -14.43 -21.20 5.81
N GLU A 518 -14.56 -22.42 5.29
CA GLU A 518 -13.49 -23.13 4.58
C GLU A 518 -14.04 -23.59 3.24
N PRO A 519 -13.24 -23.58 2.17
CA PRO A 519 -13.68 -24.08 0.88
C PRO A 519 -13.95 -25.60 0.94
N SER A 520 -14.80 -26.10 0.05
CA SER A 520 -15.07 -27.54 -0.12
C SER A 520 -13.79 -28.32 -0.53
N ASN A 521 -13.82 -29.65 -0.58
CA ASN A 521 -12.63 -30.45 -0.92
C ASN A 521 -12.05 -30.09 -2.31
N LEU A 522 -10.87 -29.45 -2.31
CA LEU A 522 -10.22 -28.89 -3.50
C LEU A 522 -9.25 -29.85 -4.19
N ASP A 523 -8.74 -30.88 -3.49
CA ASP A 523 -7.73 -31.81 -4.02
C ASP A 523 -8.27 -32.73 -5.14
N ALA A 524 -9.58 -32.72 -5.40
CA ALA A 524 -10.21 -33.52 -6.45
C ALA A 524 -10.09 -32.91 -7.86
N PHE A 525 -9.76 -31.62 -7.96
CA PHE A 525 -9.68 -30.89 -9.22
C PHE A 525 -8.28 -31.00 -9.86
N ALA A 526 -8.20 -30.73 -11.17
CA ALA A 526 -6.94 -30.76 -11.91
C ALA A 526 -6.00 -29.63 -11.45
N ALA A 527 -4.69 -29.81 -11.61
CA ALA A 527 -3.69 -28.83 -11.14
C ALA A 527 -3.81 -27.44 -11.82
N ASP A 528 -4.46 -27.38 -12.98
CA ASP A 528 -4.69 -26.21 -13.82
C ASP A 528 -6.17 -25.82 -13.91
N SER A 529 -7.03 -26.38 -13.04
CA SER A 529 -8.47 -26.08 -13.00
C SER A 529 -8.76 -24.66 -12.48
N SER A 530 -9.89 -24.09 -12.91
CA SER A 530 -10.44 -22.84 -12.36
C SER A 530 -11.36 -23.07 -11.16
N GLU A 531 -11.67 -24.33 -10.85
CA GLU A 531 -12.61 -24.77 -9.83
C GLU A 531 -12.09 -24.53 -8.41
N GLN A 532 -10.78 -24.69 -8.16
CA GLN A 532 -10.19 -24.41 -6.86
C GLN A 532 -10.34 -22.94 -6.49
N GLN A 533 -9.91 -22.04 -7.39
CA GLN A 533 -10.01 -20.61 -7.11
C GLN A 533 -11.47 -20.15 -7.02
N ALA A 534 -12.40 -20.74 -7.80
CA ALA A 534 -13.81 -20.41 -7.67
C ALA A 534 -14.35 -20.77 -6.28
N ALA A 535 -13.94 -21.92 -5.73
CA ALA A 535 -14.33 -22.36 -4.39
C ALA A 535 -13.68 -21.53 -3.27
N VAL A 536 -12.42 -21.12 -3.43
CA VAL A 536 -11.75 -20.17 -2.51
C VAL A 536 -12.41 -18.80 -2.57
N ASN A 537 -12.62 -18.26 -3.78
CA ASN A 537 -13.25 -16.97 -4.01
C ASN A 537 -14.68 -16.89 -3.45
N ALA A 538 -15.40 -18.01 -3.40
CA ALA A 538 -16.74 -18.08 -2.81
C ALA A 538 -16.76 -17.86 -1.29
N VAL A 539 -15.63 -18.04 -0.59
CA VAL A 539 -15.55 -17.92 0.87
C VAL A 539 -14.51 -16.92 1.37
N ARG A 540 -13.63 -16.38 0.52
CA ARG A 540 -12.45 -15.59 0.90
C ARG A 540 -12.76 -14.42 1.85
N ASP A 541 -13.88 -13.72 1.67
CA ASP A 541 -14.29 -12.59 2.54
C ASP A 541 -14.89 -13.05 3.90
N SER A 542 -14.92 -14.35 4.14
CA SER A 542 -15.48 -14.98 5.34
C SER A 542 -14.62 -16.12 5.87
N ASP A 543 -13.42 -16.33 5.33
CA ASP A 543 -12.47 -17.32 5.84
C ASP A 543 -11.61 -16.70 6.97
N GLY A 544 -10.54 -17.39 7.36
CA GLY A 544 -9.63 -16.93 8.40
C GLY A 544 -8.37 -16.23 7.90
N PHE A 545 -8.34 -15.76 6.64
CA PHE A 545 -7.14 -15.31 5.95
C PHE A 545 -7.28 -13.91 5.36
N ASN A 546 -6.36 -13.03 5.73
CA ASN A 546 -5.98 -11.85 4.97
C ASN A 546 -4.50 -11.55 5.29
N TRP A 547 -3.79 -10.82 4.44
CA TRP A 547 -2.48 -10.27 4.81
C TRP A 547 -2.56 -9.23 5.93
N GLY A 548 -3.68 -8.50 6.03
CA GLY A 548 -3.96 -7.56 7.11
C GLY A 548 -3.49 -6.12 6.85
N TYR A 549 -3.22 -5.74 5.60
CA TYR A 549 -2.96 -4.34 5.20
C TYR A 549 -4.25 -3.51 5.20
N ASP A 550 -5.06 -3.65 6.24
CA ASP A 550 -6.38 -3.04 6.40
C ASP A 550 -6.52 -2.48 7.83
N PRO A 551 -5.75 -1.43 8.20
CA PRO A 551 -5.65 -1.02 9.60
C PRO A 551 -6.99 -0.61 10.20
N LEU A 552 -7.25 -1.12 11.40
CA LEU A 552 -8.36 -0.71 12.24
C LEU A 552 -7.86 -0.04 13.53
N HIS A 553 -7.03 -0.74 14.32
CA HIS A 553 -6.29 -0.14 15.44
C HIS A 553 -4.78 -0.41 15.35
N PHE A 554 -4.00 0.66 15.24
CA PHE A 554 -2.55 0.54 15.04
C PHE A 554 -1.76 -0.06 16.23
N THR A 555 -2.33 -0.09 17.43
CA THR A 555 -1.57 -0.35 18.68
C THR A 555 -2.08 -1.55 19.49
N VAL A 556 -2.93 -2.40 18.88
CA VAL A 556 -3.43 -3.63 19.51
C VAL A 556 -3.02 -4.82 18.63
N PRO A 557 -2.53 -5.94 19.20
CA PRO A 557 -2.31 -7.15 18.41
C PRO A 557 -3.60 -7.68 17.78
N GLU A 558 -3.48 -8.25 16.59
CA GLU A 558 -4.60 -8.88 15.87
C GLU A 558 -5.27 -10.00 16.70
N GLY A 559 -6.61 -9.98 16.82
CA GLY A 559 -7.32 -10.95 17.65
C GLY A 559 -7.57 -12.29 16.97
N SER A 560 -7.68 -12.36 15.64
CA SER A 560 -7.80 -13.64 14.92
C SER A 560 -6.55 -14.53 15.09
N TYR A 561 -5.39 -13.90 15.31
CA TYR A 561 -4.14 -14.57 15.63
C TYR A 561 -3.97 -14.91 17.12
N ALA A 562 -4.97 -14.63 17.98
CA ALA A 562 -4.99 -15.08 19.36
C ALA A 562 -5.81 -16.38 19.52
N THR A 563 -5.54 -17.14 20.58
CA THR A 563 -6.40 -18.29 20.95
C THR A 563 -7.74 -17.87 21.55
N ASP A 564 -7.81 -16.66 22.10
CA ASP A 564 -9.03 -15.99 22.56
C ASP A 564 -8.96 -14.51 22.16
N ALA A 565 -9.86 -14.10 21.29
CA ALA A 565 -9.96 -12.74 20.79
C ALA A 565 -10.51 -11.77 21.85
N ASN A 566 -11.24 -12.25 22.86
CA ASN A 566 -11.73 -11.38 23.92
C ASN A 566 -10.67 -11.14 24.99
N GLY A 567 -10.42 -9.85 25.26
CA GLY A 567 -9.64 -9.45 26.41
C GLY A 567 -8.12 -9.59 26.20
N PRO A 568 -7.34 -9.75 27.29
CA PRO A 568 -5.90 -9.53 27.25
C PRO A 568 -5.07 -10.70 26.67
N THR A 569 -5.68 -11.79 26.22
CA THR A 569 -4.94 -12.97 25.74
C THR A 569 -4.04 -12.64 24.56
N ARG A 570 -4.53 -11.85 23.58
CA ARG A 570 -3.78 -11.37 22.42
C ARG A 570 -2.46 -10.68 22.79
N ILE A 571 -2.46 -9.86 23.85
CA ILE A 571 -1.27 -9.15 24.36
C ILE A 571 -0.21 -10.13 24.87
N ARG A 572 -0.63 -11.08 25.70
CA ARG A 572 0.27 -12.08 26.29
C ARG A 572 0.85 -12.99 25.21
N GLU A 573 0.04 -13.45 24.26
CA GLU A 573 0.46 -14.37 23.20
C GLU A 573 1.40 -13.71 22.19
N PHE A 574 1.18 -12.43 21.84
CA PHE A 574 2.14 -11.66 21.04
C PHE A 574 3.51 -11.57 21.75
N ARG A 575 3.52 -11.22 23.05
CA ARG A 575 4.77 -11.19 23.85
C ARG A 575 5.44 -12.57 23.94
N GLU A 576 4.65 -13.65 24.01
CA GLU A 576 5.16 -15.02 23.98
C GLU A 576 5.78 -15.39 22.63
N MET A 577 5.19 -14.95 21.51
CA MET A 577 5.76 -15.09 20.17
C MET A 577 7.12 -14.38 20.08
N VAL A 578 7.19 -13.10 20.44
CA VAL A 578 8.45 -12.33 20.43
C VAL A 578 9.51 -13.02 21.28
N GLN A 579 9.13 -13.48 22.48
CA GLN A 579 10.02 -14.25 23.35
C GLN A 579 10.46 -15.59 22.73
N GLY A 580 9.57 -16.28 22.02
CA GLY A 580 9.84 -17.56 21.34
C GLY A 580 10.87 -17.41 20.22
N LEU A 581 10.69 -16.38 19.38
CA LEU A 581 11.61 -16.03 18.30
C LEU A 581 12.98 -15.57 18.85
N SER A 582 13.01 -14.67 19.83
CA SER A 582 14.25 -14.21 20.47
C SER A 582 15.06 -15.37 21.07
N ARG A 583 14.40 -16.33 21.73
CA ARG A 583 15.07 -17.52 22.27
C ARG A 583 15.54 -18.51 21.22
N SER A 584 15.06 -18.38 19.98
CA SER A 584 15.49 -19.18 18.83
C SER A 584 16.61 -18.49 18.05
N GLY A 585 17.08 -17.33 18.49
CA GLY A 585 18.15 -16.56 17.85
C GLY A 585 17.65 -15.50 16.87
N LEU A 586 16.36 -15.19 16.85
CA LEU A 586 15.72 -14.30 15.87
C LEU A 586 15.14 -13.05 16.54
N ARG A 587 15.40 -11.90 15.94
CA ARG A 587 14.73 -10.63 16.22
C ARG A 587 13.40 -10.53 15.47
N VAL A 588 12.50 -9.67 15.92
CA VAL A 588 11.17 -9.50 15.32
C VAL A 588 11.04 -8.11 14.72
N VAL A 589 10.76 -8.05 13.43
CA VAL A 589 10.31 -6.85 12.73
C VAL A 589 8.80 -6.91 12.58
N MET A 590 8.13 -5.78 12.77
CA MET A 590 6.70 -5.65 12.53
C MET A 590 6.46 -4.83 11.25
N ASP A 591 5.60 -5.32 10.37
CA ASP A 591 5.04 -4.50 9.30
C ASP A 591 4.07 -3.48 9.91
N VAL A 592 4.27 -2.19 9.60
CA VAL A 592 3.43 -1.10 10.07
C VAL A 592 2.83 -0.36 8.89
N VAL A 593 1.53 -0.15 8.94
CA VAL A 593 0.73 0.40 7.85
C VAL A 593 0.09 1.69 8.34
N TYR A 594 0.89 2.73 8.54
CA TYR A 594 0.38 4.02 8.99
C TYR A 594 -0.10 4.90 7.84
N ASN A 595 0.11 4.51 6.58
CA ASN A 595 -0.15 5.32 5.39
C ASN A 595 -1.64 5.40 5.01
N HIS A 596 -2.48 4.50 5.50
CA HIS A 596 -3.93 4.51 5.32
C HIS A 596 -4.67 3.85 6.48
N THR A 597 -6.00 3.94 6.48
CA THR A 597 -6.92 3.10 7.27
C THR A 597 -7.81 2.29 6.35
N SER A 598 -8.40 1.21 6.87
CA SER A 598 -9.37 0.38 6.13
C SER A 598 -10.66 1.11 5.74
N SER A 599 -11.00 2.21 6.42
CA SER A 599 -12.25 2.95 6.21
C SER A 599 -12.16 4.40 6.71
N TYR A 600 -13.15 5.23 6.34
CA TYR A 600 -13.25 6.66 6.66
C TYR A 600 -14.72 7.12 6.73
N GLY A 601 -14.99 8.39 6.98
CA GLY A 601 -16.33 8.95 7.04
C GLY A 601 -17.21 8.26 8.09
N GLN A 602 -18.48 8.03 7.73
CA GLN A 602 -19.46 7.37 8.59
C GLN A 602 -19.59 5.85 8.32
N TYR A 603 -18.70 5.26 7.53
CA TYR A 603 -18.70 3.81 7.29
C TYR A 603 -18.46 3.01 8.58
N GLN A 604 -18.89 1.76 8.61
CA GLN A 604 -18.91 0.92 9.82
C GLN A 604 -17.54 0.86 10.53
N ASN A 605 -16.47 0.57 9.79
CA ASN A 605 -15.11 0.40 10.33
C ASN A 605 -14.32 1.71 10.45
N SER A 606 -14.94 2.86 10.20
CA SER A 606 -14.31 4.17 10.42
C SER A 606 -14.26 4.48 11.92
N ILE A 607 -13.07 4.88 12.39
CA ILE A 607 -12.81 5.30 13.78
C ILE A 607 -12.36 6.75 13.80
N LEU A 608 -11.20 7.04 13.20
CA LEU A 608 -10.56 8.35 13.26
C LEU A 608 -11.45 9.47 12.72
N ASP A 609 -12.09 9.23 11.57
CA ASP A 609 -12.92 10.22 10.88
C ASP A 609 -14.30 10.41 11.52
N LYS A 610 -14.77 9.45 12.33
CA LYS A 610 -15.97 9.63 13.17
C LYS A 610 -15.71 10.49 14.41
N ILE A 611 -14.44 10.64 14.82
CA ILE A 611 -14.03 11.42 15.99
C ILE A 611 -13.65 12.84 15.59
N VAL A 612 -12.79 12.99 14.57
CA VAL A 612 -12.37 14.29 14.04
C VAL A 612 -12.48 14.27 12.51
N PRO A 613 -13.69 14.48 11.96
CA PRO A 613 -13.94 14.41 10.53
C PRO A 613 -12.99 15.31 9.73
N GLY A 614 -12.38 14.74 8.70
CA GLY A 614 -11.54 15.44 7.73
C GLY A 614 -10.13 15.80 8.22
N TYR A 615 -9.72 15.32 9.40
CA TYR A 615 -8.40 15.61 9.96
C TYR A 615 -7.38 14.48 9.73
N TYR A 616 -7.68 13.23 10.08
CA TYR A 616 -6.67 12.17 10.06
C TYR A 616 -6.37 11.65 8.64
N HIS A 617 -7.23 11.95 7.67
CA HIS A 617 -7.10 11.54 6.28
C HIS A 617 -6.58 12.67 5.41
N ARG A 618 -5.77 12.34 4.41
CA ARG A 618 -5.34 13.29 3.39
C ARG A 618 -6.47 13.52 2.40
N ARG A 619 -6.62 14.78 1.97
CA ARG A 619 -7.76 15.21 1.15
C ARG A 619 -7.32 15.94 -0.10
N ASN A 620 -8.09 15.76 -1.16
CA ASN A 620 -7.87 16.40 -2.45
C ASN A 620 -8.36 17.87 -2.46
N SER A 621 -8.30 18.54 -3.60
CA SER A 621 -8.73 19.93 -3.77
C SER A 621 -10.23 20.18 -3.60
N GLU A 622 -11.07 19.15 -3.73
CA GLU A 622 -12.51 19.24 -3.49
C GLU A 622 -12.92 18.76 -2.09
N GLY A 623 -11.98 18.28 -1.27
CA GLY A 623 -12.26 17.73 0.05
C GLY A 623 -12.56 16.23 0.08
N GLY A 624 -12.45 15.51 -1.04
CA GLY A 624 -12.52 14.05 -1.08
C GLY A 624 -11.28 13.41 -0.42
N VAL A 625 -11.44 12.23 0.19
CA VAL A 625 -10.32 11.47 0.76
C VAL A 625 -9.48 10.87 -0.36
N GLU A 626 -8.16 11.03 -0.26
CA GLU A 626 -7.20 10.45 -1.21
C GLU A 626 -7.10 8.93 -1.02
N MET A 627 -7.06 8.18 -2.12
CA MET A 627 -7.13 6.70 -2.13
C MET A 627 -5.91 6.04 -2.80
N SER A 628 -4.84 6.79 -3.02
CA SER A 628 -3.73 6.34 -3.86
C SER A 628 -2.99 5.13 -3.30
N SER A 629 -3.02 4.91 -1.98
CA SER A 629 -2.37 3.75 -1.33
C SER A 629 -3.10 2.43 -1.61
N CYS A 630 -4.42 2.48 -1.76
CA CYS A 630 -5.41 1.40 -1.97
C CYS A 630 -6.71 1.71 -1.19
N CYS A 631 -6.56 2.39 -0.05
CA CYS A 631 -7.61 2.70 0.92
C CYS A 631 -7.49 4.16 1.39
N ALA A 632 -8.16 4.54 2.48
CA ALA A 632 -8.24 5.92 2.94
C ALA A 632 -6.89 6.44 3.46
N ASN A 633 -6.15 7.18 2.63
CA ASN A 633 -4.82 7.68 2.96
C ASN A 633 -4.86 8.52 4.24
N THR A 634 -3.95 8.25 5.18
CA THR A 634 -3.76 9.09 6.36
C THR A 634 -2.90 10.31 6.00
N ALA A 635 -3.00 11.35 6.82
CA ALA A 635 -2.20 12.57 6.71
C ALA A 635 -1.19 12.65 7.87
N SER A 636 -0.09 11.89 7.82
CA SER A 636 0.95 11.92 8.87
C SER A 636 1.71 13.25 8.97
N GLU A 637 1.52 14.16 8.01
CA GLU A 637 1.95 15.56 8.09
C GLU A 637 1.13 16.38 9.10
N HIS A 638 -0.05 15.91 9.50
CA HIS A 638 -0.85 16.52 10.57
C HIS A 638 -0.35 16.07 11.95
N ARG A 639 -0.24 17.01 12.88
CA ARG A 639 0.52 16.82 14.13
C ARG A 639 -0.03 15.71 15.03
N MET A 640 -1.36 15.54 15.09
CA MET A 640 -1.98 14.49 15.93
C MET A 640 -1.98 13.12 15.25
N MET A 641 -1.90 13.06 13.91
CA MET A 641 -1.66 11.79 13.20
C MET A 641 -0.19 11.36 13.34
N GLU A 642 0.76 12.30 13.22
CA GLU A 642 2.18 12.06 13.55
C GLU A 642 2.32 11.55 15.00
N LYS A 643 1.65 12.22 15.95
CA LYS A 643 1.66 11.79 17.36
C LYS A 643 1.10 10.38 17.53
N LEU A 644 -0.04 10.05 16.91
CA LEU A 644 -0.62 8.70 16.97
C LEU A 644 0.36 7.65 16.44
N MET A 645 1.01 7.93 15.32
CA MET A 645 2.05 7.07 14.74
C MET A 645 3.22 6.87 15.72
N LEU A 646 3.80 7.95 16.24
CA LEU A 646 4.96 7.89 17.15
C LEU A 646 4.63 7.19 18.47
N ASP A 647 3.49 7.50 19.08
CA ASP A 647 3.04 6.90 20.34
C ASP A 647 2.78 5.38 20.15
N SER A 648 2.16 4.99 19.04
CA SER A 648 1.93 3.59 18.66
C SER A 648 3.26 2.83 18.53
N MET A 649 4.22 3.40 17.79
CA MET A 649 5.53 2.78 17.58
C MET A 649 6.34 2.67 18.87
N GLU A 650 6.27 3.66 19.77
CA GLU A 650 6.92 3.59 21.08
C GLU A 650 6.40 2.39 21.87
N ILE A 651 5.08 2.15 21.87
CA ILE A 651 4.46 1.01 22.55
C ILE A 651 4.93 -0.32 21.96
N TRP A 652 4.96 -0.47 20.64
CA TRP A 652 5.48 -1.68 19.99
C TRP A 652 6.96 -1.94 20.34
N ALA A 653 7.78 -0.89 20.31
CA ALA A 653 9.20 -0.98 20.64
C ALA A 653 9.44 -1.32 22.12
N LYS A 654 8.75 -0.63 23.04
CA LYS A 654 8.98 -0.73 24.48
C LYS A 654 8.25 -1.89 25.13
N ASP A 655 6.93 -1.96 24.93
CA ASP A 655 6.04 -2.85 25.67
C ASP A 655 5.92 -4.24 25.04
N TYR A 656 6.09 -4.31 23.71
CA TYR A 656 6.12 -5.56 22.94
C TYR A 656 7.54 -5.98 22.52
N LYS A 657 8.54 -5.14 22.78
CA LYS A 657 9.96 -5.42 22.50
C LYS A 657 10.20 -5.82 21.04
N VAL A 658 9.52 -5.15 20.11
CA VAL A 658 9.78 -5.27 18.67
C VAL A 658 11.20 -4.74 18.38
N ASP A 659 11.91 -5.40 17.46
CA ASP A 659 13.32 -5.17 17.14
C ASP A 659 13.53 -4.40 15.82
N GLY A 660 12.46 -4.10 15.08
CA GLY A 660 12.51 -3.26 13.89
C GLY A 660 11.12 -3.03 13.30
N PHE A 661 11.03 -2.10 12.37
CA PHE A 661 9.77 -1.74 11.70
C PHE A 661 9.97 -1.64 10.20
N ARG A 662 9.08 -2.29 9.45
CA ARG A 662 8.92 -2.09 8.00
C ARG A 662 7.73 -1.18 7.78
N PHE A 663 7.96 0.00 7.21
CA PHE A 663 6.89 0.92 6.82
C PHE A 663 6.34 0.53 5.44
N ASP A 664 5.09 0.10 5.44
CA ASP A 664 4.28 -0.02 4.23
C ASP A 664 4.12 1.34 3.56
N LEU A 665 4.28 1.38 2.24
CA LEU A 665 4.22 2.59 1.42
C LEU A 665 4.87 3.82 2.09
N MET A 666 6.10 3.66 2.57
CA MET A 666 6.84 4.69 3.32
C MET A 666 6.90 6.05 2.59
N GLY A 667 6.84 6.06 1.24
CA GLY A 667 6.76 7.28 0.43
C GLY A 667 5.57 8.20 0.75
N HIS A 668 4.47 7.67 1.31
CA HIS A 668 3.29 8.43 1.75
C HIS A 668 3.48 9.12 3.11
N HIS A 669 4.65 8.98 3.73
CA HIS A 669 5.09 9.72 4.90
C HIS A 669 6.17 10.74 4.53
N SER A 670 6.29 11.79 5.33
CA SER A 670 7.38 12.75 5.15
C SER A 670 8.71 12.17 5.64
N LEU A 671 9.82 12.61 5.05
CA LEU A 671 11.17 12.34 5.55
C LEU A 671 11.29 12.74 7.03
N ASP A 672 10.70 13.87 7.42
CA ASP A 672 10.71 14.34 8.81
C ASP A 672 9.98 13.39 9.77
N ASN A 673 8.83 12.83 9.37
CA ASN A 673 8.14 11.81 10.18
C ASN A 673 9.07 10.62 10.49
N ILE A 674 9.78 10.11 9.48
CA ILE A 674 10.68 8.96 9.65
C ILE A 674 11.91 9.31 10.51
N LEU A 675 12.48 10.50 10.35
CA LEU A 675 13.59 10.97 11.18
C LEU A 675 13.18 11.18 12.64
N LYS A 676 11.97 11.67 12.90
CA LYS A 676 11.41 11.76 14.26
C LYS A 676 11.17 10.40 14.87
N THR A 677 10.70 9.42 14.09
CA THR A 677 10.61 8.02 14.54
C THR A 677 11.98 7.48 14.94
N ARG A 678 13.01 7.70 14.11
CA ARG A 678 14.39 7.30 14.44
C ARG A 678 14.86 7.95 15.75
N ALA A 679 14.62 9.25 15.92
CA ALA A 679 14.99 9.98 17.14
C ALA A 679 14.24 9.47 18.39
N MET A 680 12.95 9.16 18.27
CA MET A 680 12.15 8.56 19.34
C MET A 680 12.73 7.21 19.76
N LEU A 681 13.02 6.33 18.79
CA LEU A 681 13.61 5.02 19.08
C LEU A 681 15.00 5.16 19.72
N ASP A 682 15.84 6.08 19.26
CA ASP A 682 17.17 6.30 19.86
C ASP A 682 17.12 6.75 21.33
N ALA A 683 16.01 7.37 21.76
CA ALA A 683 15.79 7.76 23.15
C ALA A 683 15.41 6.57 24.06
N LEU A 684 14.99 5.44 23.49
CA LEU A 684 14.70 4.21 24.22
C LEU A 684 16.00 3.48 24.55
N THR A 685 16.27 3.33 25.85
CA THR A 685 17.47 2.69 26.38
C THR A 685 17.09 1.53 27.30
N PRO A 686 18.01 0.58 27.55
CA PRO A 686 17.76 -0.49 28.51
C PRO A 686 17.39 0.02 29.91
N ALA A 687 17.80 1.25 30.27
CA ALA A 687 17.54 1.85 31.57
C ALA A 687 16.13 2.45 31.72
N ASN A 688 15.57 3.09 30.69
CA ASN A 688 14.26 3.75 30.75
C ASN A 688 13.12 2.91 30.14
N ALA A 689 13.41 2.05 29.16
CA ALA A 689 12.43 1.29 28.39
C ALA A 689 12.68 -0.23 28.41
N GLY A 690 13.83 -0.68 28.92
CA GLY A 690 14.19 -2.10 28.94
C GLY A 690 14.44 -2.70 27.55
N VAL A 691 14.73 -1.85 26.56
CA VAL A 691 15.11 -2.18 25.18
C VAL A 691 16.22 -1.25 24.71
N ASP A 692 17.08 -1.72 23.81
CA ASP A 692 18.09 -0.87 23.18
C ASP A 692 17.56 -0.35 21.84
N GLY A 693 17.02 0.87 21.86
CA GLY A 693 16.34 1.44 20.71
C GLY A 693 17.26 1.78 19.54
N LYS A 694 18.55 1.99 19.78
CA LYS A 694 19.56 2.15 18.72
C LYS A 694 19.75 0.89 17.88
N SER A 695 19.47 -0.28 18.47
CA SER A 695 19.49 -1.57 17.76
C SER A 695 18.17 -1.87 17.04
N ILE A 696 17.14 -1.02 17.15
CA ILE A 696 15.87 -1.19 16.43
C ILE A 696 16.05 -0.67 15.02
N TYR A 697 15.88 -1.51 14.01
CA TYR A 697 16.11 -1.12 12.62
C TYR A 697 14.84 -0.60 11.94
N LEU A 698 14.97 0.40 11.05
CA LEU A 698 13.88 0.97 10.27
C LEU A 698 14.14 0.75 8.79
N TYR A 699 13.10 0.32 8.06
CA TYR A 699 13.10 0.31 6.60
C TYR A 699 11.68 0.41 6.06
N GLY A 700 11.52 0.59 4.75
CA GLY A 700 10.19 0.63 4.15
C GLY A 700 10.16 0.77 2.64
N GLU A 701 8.96 0.95 2.12
CA GLU A 701 8.68 1.11 0.71
C GLU A 701 8.75 2.58 0.26
N GLY A 702 9.95 3.03 -0.09
CA GLY A 702 10.20 4.40 -0.55
C GLY A 702 9.74 4.69 -1.98
N TRP A 703 8.59 4.17 -2.41
CA TRP A 703 8.01 4.39 -3.75
C TRP A 703 7.55 5.85 -3.93
N ASN A 704 7.52 6.35 -5.17
CA ASN A 704 7.19 7.75 -5.48
C ASN A 704 5.96 7.82 -6.39
N PHE A 705 4.76 7.93 -5.82
CA PHE A 705 3.49 7.96 -6.54
C PHE A 705 2.37 8.61 -5.71
N GLY A 706 1.16 8.68 -6.28
CA GLY A 706 -0.01 9.26 -5.61
C GLY A 706 0.04 10.79 -5.52
N GLU A 707 -0.75 11.34 -4.62
CA GLU A 707 -0.89 12.77 -4.34
C GLU A 707 0.35 13.41 -3.72
N VAL A 708 1.27 12.58 -3.19
CA VAL A 708 2.52 13.03 -2.54
C VAL A 708 3.69 13.11 -3.51
N VAL A 709 3.55 12.55 -4.72
CA VAL A 709 4.60 12.37 -5.73
C VAL A 709 5.46 13.61 -5.95
N ASP A 710 6.77 13.40 -6.13
CA ASP A 710 7.77 14.47 -6.32
C ASP A 710 7.66 15.60 -5.30
N ASP A 711 7.55 15.20 -4.03
CA ASP A 711 7.51 16.09 -2.88
C ASP A 711 6.34 17.10 -2.89
N ALA A 712 5.24 16.79 -3.58
CA ALA A 712 4.11 17.72 -3.83
C ALA A 712 3.41 18.22 -2.56
N ARG A 713 3.34 17.39 -1.52
CA ARG A 713 2.73 17.74 -0.22
C ARG A 713 3.77 18.06 0.85
N PHE A 714 4.89 17.35 0.84
CA PHE A 714 6.03 17.44 1.75
C PHE A 714 7.22 16.72 1.13
N VAL A 715 8.42 16.87 1.68
CA VAL A 715 9.57 16.05 1.27
C VAL A 715 9.28 14.59 1.67
N GLN A 716 9.03 13.72 0.69
CA GLN A 716 8.66 12.33 0.91
C GLN A 716 9.81 11.52 1.50
N ALA A 717 9.50 10.50 2.27
CA ALA A 717 10.41 9.41 2.62
C ALA A 717 10.62 8.40 1.46
N ARG A 718 10.81 8.91 0.23
CA ARG A 718 11.13 8.12 -0.96
C ARG A 718 12.61 7.74 -1.02
N GLN A 719 12.94 6.67 -1.75
CA GLN A 719 14.30 6.11 -1.88
C GLN A 719 15.43 7.16 -1.97
N GLY A 720 15.35 8.07 -2.95
CA GLY A 720 16.40 9.08 -3.16
C GLY A 720 16.51 10.13 -2.04
N ASN A 721 15.40 10.45 -1.37
CA ASN A 721 15.37 11.41 -0.24
C ASN A 721 15.86 10.76 1.06
N MET A 722 15.75 9.44 1.21
CA MET A 722 16.21 8.69 2.38
C MET A 722 17.72 8.42 2.38
N ALA A 723 18.43 8.73 1.29
CA ALA A 723 19.87 8.52 1.20
C ALA A 723 20.64 9.31 2.29
N GLY A 724 21.46 8.61 3.08
CA GLY A 724 22.20 9.16 4.22
C GLY A 724 21.42 9.28 5.53
N SER A 725 20.17 8.81 5.58
CA SER A 725 19.35 8.78 6.81
C SER A 725 19.66 7.58 7.70
N GLY A 726 20.27 6.53 7.15
CA GLY A 726 20.45 5.24 7.78
C GLY A 726 19.20 4.36 7.85
N VAL A 727 18.11 4.73 7.17
CA VAL A 727 16.87 3.95 7.07
C VAL A 727 16.81 3.21 5.73
N GLY A 728 16.46 1.94 5.77
CA GLY A 728 16.39 1.09 4.57
C GLY A 728 15.24 1.39 3.63
N THR A 729 15.47 1.23 2.33
CA THR A 729 14.39 1.14 1.33
C THR A 729 14.55 -0.09 0.45
N PHE A 730 13.42 -0.70 0.06
CA PHE A 730 13.42 -1.83 -0.88
C PHE A 730 14.10 -1.47 -2.20
N ASN A 731 15.01 -2.33 -2.65
CA ASN A 731 15.77 -2.20 -3.89
C ASN A 731 15.11 -3.00 -5.04
N ASP A 732 14.11 -2.38 -5.66
CA ASP A 732 13.44 -2.79 -6.90
C ASP A 732 14.39 -2.93 -8.09
N ARG A 733 15.54 -2.22 -8.12
CA ARG A 733 16.52 -2.37 -9.20
C ARG A 733 17.16 -3.74 -9.21
N LEU A 734 17.53 -4.28 -8.04
CA LEU A 734 18.02 -5.65 -7.94
C LEU A 734 16.91 -6.63 -8.31
N ARG A 735 15.71 -6.45 -7.74
CA ARG A 735 14.54 -7.31 -7.98
C ARG A 735 14.31 -7.52 -9.47
N ASP A 736 14.13 -6.43 -10.21
CA ASP A 736 13.79 -6.50 -11.64
C ASP A 736 14.97 -6.93 -12.50
N SER A 737 16.19 -6.52 -12.16
CA SER A 737 17.37 -6.92 -12.94
C SER A 737 17.68 -8.41 -12.81
N VAL A 738 17.36 -9.02 -11.66
CA VAL A 738 17.52 -10.46 -11.45
C VAL A 738 16.32 -11.23 -12.03
N ARG A 739 15.08 -10.85 -11.70
CA ARG A 739 13.87 -11.55 -12.14
C ARG A 739 13.58 -11.40 -13.62
N GLY A 740 13.77 -10.21 -14.19
CA GLY A 740 13.32 -9.84 -15.53
C GLY A 740 11.90 -9.29 -15.55
N GLY A 741 11.63 -8.32 -16.43
CA GLY A 741 10.39 -7.57 -16.45
C GLY A 741 10.23 -6.67 -15.22
N ASN A 742 8.98 -6.41 -14.84
CA ASN A 742 8.60 -5.71 -13.60
C ASN A 742 7.18 -6.15 -13.18
N PRO A 743 6.70 -5.79 -11.97
CA PRO A 743 5.36 -6.14 -11.50
C PRO A 743 4.17 -5.78 -12.42
N PHE A 744 4.36 -4.80 -13.32
CA PHE A 744 3.31 -4.25 -14.17
C PHE A 744 3.41 -4.69 -15.64
N GLY A 745 4.43 -5.48 -16.01
CA GLY A 745 4.60 -5.94 -17.39
C GLY A 745 5.89 -6.71 -17.65
N GLY A 746 6.00 -7.27 -18.85
CA GLY A 746 7.13 -8.14 -19.21
C GLY A 746 7.10 -9.47 -18.44
N PHE A 747 5.91 -10.07 -18.28
CA PHE A 747 5.72 -11.29 -17.48
C PHE A 747 6.62 -12.44 -17.93
N GLU A 748 6.81 -12.63 -19.25
CA GLU A 748 7.72 -13.63 -19.81
C GLU A 748 9.17 -13.12 -20.02
N GLU A 749 9.47 -11.84 -19.75
CA GLU A 749 10.82 -11.30 -19.96
C GLU A 749 11.80 -11.86 -18.91
N GLN A 750 12.94 -12.38 -19.37
CA GLN A 750 13.99 -12.90 -18.51
C GLN A 750 14.91 -11.78 -18.00
N GLY A 751 15.42 -11.96 -16.78
CA GLY A 751 16.46 -11.13 -16.19
C GLY A 751 17.81 -11.85 -16.15
N PHE A 752 18.76 -11.26 -15.42
CA PHE A 752 20.09 -11.85 -15.20
C PHE A 752 20.01 -13.19 -14.45
N GLY A 753 19.06 -13.31 -13.51
CA GLY A 753 18.83 -14.51 -12.72
C GLY A 753 18.18 -15.64 -13.50
N THR A 754 17.35 -15.32 -14.50
CA THR A 754 16.41 -16.26 -15.13
C THR A 754 16.77 -16.63 -16.57
N GLY A 755 17.98 -16.29 -17.04
CA GLY A 755 18.55 -16.84 -18.27
C GLY A 755 18.44 -15.95 -19.52
N LEU A 756 18.25 -14.63 -19.39
CA LEU A 756 18.28 -13.73 -20.56
C LEU A 756 19.59 -13.95 -21.34
N PHE A 757 19.52 -14.13 -22.66
CA PHE A 757 20.63 -14.47 -23.57
C PHE A 757 21.31 -15.83 -23.32
N THR A 758 21.62 -16.22 -22.09
CA THR A 758 22.36 -17.47 -21.77
C THR A 758 21.49 -18.72 -21.85
N ASP A 759 20.19 -18.60 -21.62
CA ASP A 759 19.20 -19.66 -21.82
C ASP A 759 17.85 -19.06 -22.24
N SER A 760 17.85 -18.36 -23.38
CA SER A 760 16.71 -17.58 -23.86
C SER A 760 15.44 -18.43 -24.02
N ASN A 761 14.31 -17.88 -23.56
CA ASN A 761 12.97 -18.41 -23.78
C ASN A 761 12.33 -17.93 -25.10
N GLY A 762 13.04 -17.07 -25.86
CA GLY A 762 12.58 -16.52 -27.14
C GLY A 762 11.49 -15.45 -27.04
N LYS A 763 11.23 -14.90 -25.85
CA LYS A 763 10.17 -13.89 -25.60
C LYS A 763 10.67 -12.46 -25.45
N PHE A 764 11.98 -12.25 -25.51
CA PHE A 764 12.58 -10.91 -25.42
C PHE A 764 12.66 -10.23 -26.79
N TRP A 765 12.36 -8.92 -26.82
CA TRP A 765 12.38 -8.10 -28.04
C TRP A 765 13.55 -7.11 -27.98
N GLY A 766 14.60 -7.33 -28.77
CA GLY A 766 15.75 -6.42 -28.87
C GLY A 766 17.08 -7.17 -28.83
N ASP A 767 18.14 -6.46 -28.42
CA ASP A 767 19.46 -7.04 -28.22
C ASP A 767 19.54 -7.71 -26.84
N GLU A 768 19.26 -9.01 -26.78
CA GLU A 768 19.32 -9.80 -25.53
C GLU A 768 20.70 -9.71 -24.88
N ARG A 769 21.79 -9.76 -25.67
CA ARG A 769 23.15 -9.74 -25.13
C ARG A 769 23.41 -8.40 -24.46
N GLN A 770 23.22 -7.30 -25.17
CA GLN A 770 23.49 -5.98 -24.61
C GLN A 770 22.57 -5.66 -23.42
N THR A 771 21.31 -6.13 -23.47
CA THR A 771 20.39 -6.00 -22.33
C THR A 771 20.90 -6.77 -21.13
N LEU A 772 21.31 -8.04 -21.29
CA LEU A 772 21.91 -8.83 -20.22
C LEU A 772 23.13 -8.13 -19.61
N LEU A 773 24.02 -7.57 -20.43
CA LEU A 773 25.20 -6.85 -19.93
C LEU A 773 24.81 -5.60 -19.13
N THR A 774 23.77 -4.89 -19.57
CA THR A 774 23.23 -3.71 -18.86
C THR A 774 22.54 -4.10 -17.55
N LEU A 775 21.82 -5.23 -17.53
CA LEU A 775 21.25 -5.78 -16.28
C LEU A 775 22.37 -6.20 -15.32
N ALA A 776 23.45 -6.80 -15.82
CA ALA A 776 24.62 -7.13 -15.01
C ALA A 776 25.23 -5.88 -14.36
N ASP A 777 25.26 -4.72 -15.05
CA ASP A 777 25.71 -3.46 -14.44
C ASP A 777 24.80 -3.02 -13.28
N LYS A 778 23.48 -3.15 -13.41
CA LYS A 778 22.53 -2.83 -12.33
C LYS A 778 22.69 -3.78 -11.14
N VAL A 779 22.89 -5.07 -11.41
CA VAL A 779 23.18 -6.08 -10.39
C VAL A 779 24.51 -5.78 -9.69
N ARG A 780 25.56 -5.36 -10.40
CA ARG A 780 26.84 -4.92 -9.79
C ARG A 780 26.66 -3.75 -8.83
N VAL A 781 25.89 -2.74 -9.22
CA VAL A 781 25.58 -1.59 -8.35
C VAL A 781 24.87 -2.06 -7.08
N SER A 782 23.90 -2.96 -7.22
CA SER A 782 23.18 -3.54 -6.07
C SER A 782 24.06 -4.43 -5.19
N LEU A 783 24.95 -5.25 -5.78
CA LEU A 783 25.95 -6.05 -5.05
C LEU A 783 26.91 -5.16 -4.25
N ALA A 784 27.12 -3.91 -4.68
CA ALA A 784 27.88 -2.88 -3.98
C ALA A 784 27.00 -1.95 -3.12
N GLY A 785 25.89 -2.45 -2.57
CA GLY A 785 25.06 -1.72 -1.60
C GLY A 785 24.10 -0.70 -2.22
N ASN A 786 23.90 -0.80 -3.54
CA ASN A 786 23.10 0.12 -4.35
C ASN A 786 23.51 1.60 -4.23
N LEU A 787 24.80 1.82 -3.94
CA LEU A 787 25.37 3.11 -3.61
C LEU A 787 25.37 4.07 -4.81
N LYS A 788 24.87 5.28 -4.57
CA LYS A 788 24.80 6.38 -5.55
C LYS A 788 26.16 6.67 -6.19
N GLN A 789 27.21 6.72 -5.37
CA GLN A 789 28.56 7.17 -5.77
C GLN A 789 29.55 6.03 -6.08
N TYR A 790 29.13 4.76 -5.99
CA TYR A 790 30.01 3.64 -6.27
C TYR A 790 30.47 3.65 -7.73
N ARG A 791 31.79 3.69 -7.93
CA ARG A 791 32.43 3.74 -9.25
C ARG A 791 32.83 2.37 -9.74
N PHE A 792 32.50 2.06 -10.98
CA PHE A 792 32.86 0.82 -11.66
C PHE A 792 32.95 1.01 -13.18
N THR A 793 33.44 -0.01 -13.87
CA THR A 793 33.46 -0.07 -15.34
C THR A 793 32.16 -0.71 -15.84
N ASP A 794 31.38 0.01 -16.65
CA ASP A 794 30.13 -0.49 -17.21
C ASP A 794 30.33 -1.43 -18.40
N SER A 795 29.23 -1.97 -18.91
CA SER A 795 29.19 -2.85 -20.10
C SER A 795 29.66 -2.19 -21.39
N TYR A 796 29.76 -0.86 -21.45
CA TYR A 796 30.31 -0.14 -22.59
C TYR A 796 31.82 0.16 -22.43
N GLY A 797 32.41 -0.17 -21.28
CA GLY A 797 33.82 0.07 -20.96
C GLY A 797 34.09 1.46 -20.38
N ASN A 798 33.06 2.21 -20.01
CA ASN A 798 33.20 3.52 -19.39
C ASN A 798 33.30 3.39 -17.87
N THR A 799 34.08 4.26 -17.24
CA THR A 799 33.98 4.46 -15.78
C THR A 799 32.74 5.29 -15.47
N THR A 800 31.81 4.72 -14.73
CA THR A 800 30.54 5.36 -14.34
C THR A 800 30.30 5.27 -12.83
N THR A 801 29.18 5.81 -12.36
CA THR A 801 28.70 5.70 -10.98
C THR A 801 27.31 5.06 -10.95
N GLY A 802 26.92 4.51 -9.79
CA GLY A 802 25.59 3.93 -9.60
C GLY A 802 24.44 4.87 -9.98
N GLU A 803 24.57 6.17 -9.69
CA GLU A 803 23.54 7.17 -9.99
C GLU A 803 23.36 7.47 -11.49
N LYS A 804 24.43 7.27 -12.28
CA LYS A 804 24.43 7.57 -13.73
C LYS A 804 23.79 6.45 -14.54
N LEU A 805 23.70 5.25 -13.97
CA LEU A 805 23.03 4.13 -14.61
C LEU A 805 21.51 4.28 -14.42
N VAL A 806 20.77 4.27 -15.53
CA VAL A 806 19.32 4.54 -15.50
C VAL A 806 18.51 3.25 -15.34
N TYR A 807 17.53 3.29 -14.43
CA TYR A 807 16.47 2.32 -14.23
C TYR A 807 15.13 3.05 -14.33
N ASN A 808 14.34 2.78 -15.37
CA ASN A 808 13.00 3.37 -15.58
C ASN A 808 12.96 4.90 -15.41
N GLY A 809 13.97 5.61 -15.95
CA GLY A 809 14.08 7.07 -15.85
C GLY A 809 14.66 7.59 -14.52
N GLN A 810 14.92 6.71 -13.55
CA GLN A 810 15.51 7.01 -12.25
C GLN A 810 16.95 6.51 -12.13
N PRO A 811 17.76 7.04 -11.20
CA PRO A 811 19.05 6.47 -10.85
C PRO A 811 18.93 5.01 -10.37
N THR A 812 19.87 4.16 -10.80
CA THR A 812 19.97 2.77 -10.31
C THR A 812 20.47 2.78 -8.88
N GLY A 813 21.66 3.33 -8.66
CA GLY A 813 22.21 3.55 -7.32
C GLY A 813 21.68 4.83 -6.72
N TYR A 814 21.12 4.75 -5.52
CA TYR A 814 20.52 5.89 -4.82
C TYR A 814 20.95 6.02 -3.36
N THR A 815 21.47 4.95 -2.73
CA THR A 815 21.79 4.95 -1.29
C THR A 815 23.04 5.77 -0.98
N GLY A 816 23.09 6.30 0.24
CA GLY A 816 24.26 6.92 0.83
C GLY A 816 25.12 5.92 1.62
N ASP A 817 24.51 4.85 2.13
CA ASP A 817 25.15 3.82 2.95
C ASP A 817 24.61 2.42 2.58
N PRO A 818 25.42 1.32 2.61
CA PRO A 818 24.93 -0.02 2.33
C PRO A 818 23.73 -0.44 3.18
N GLN A 819 23.62 -0.02 4.45
CA GLN A 819 22.47 -0.41 5.29
C GLN A 819 21.13 0.04 4.68
N GLU A 820 21.13 1.12 3.90
CA GLU A 820 19.93 1.71 3.30
C GLU A 820 19.35 0.88 2.14
N SER A 821 20.06 -0.16 1.67
CA SER A 821 19.61 -1.03 0.58
C SER A 821 19.01 -2.34 1.12
N ILE A 822 17.68 -2.46 1.06
CA ILE A 822 17.00 -3.74 1.32
C ILE A 822 16.92 -4.53 0.02
N ASN A 823 17.82 -5.48 -0.15
CA ASN A 823 17.98 -6.27 -1.36
C ASN A 823 17.00 -7.45 -1.35
N TYR A 824 16.16 -7.55 -2.38
CA TYR A 824 15.15 -8.61 -2.50
C TYR A 824 14.88 -8.96 -3.96
N ILE A 825 14.34 -10.16 -4.18
CA ILE A 825 13.88 -10.66 -5.50
C ILE A 825 12.52 -11.37 -5.41
N ALA A 826 11.93 -11.41 -4.22
CA ALA A 826 10.57 -11.83 -3.96
C ALA A 826 10.17 -11.29 -2.57
N ALA A 827 8.90 -10.99 -2.42
CA ALA A 827 8.23 -10.62 -1.19
C ALA A 827 6.84 -11.29 -1.19
N HIS A 828 5.99 -10.93 -0.25
CA HIS A 828 4.62 -11.43 -0.15
C HIS A 828 3.76 -11.02 -1.36
N ASP A 829 3.97 -9.82 -1.88
CA ASP A 829 3.37 -9.24 -3.09
C ASP A 829 4.06 -9.72 -4.38
N ASN A 830 3.31 -9.70 -5.48
CA ASN A 830 3.71 -10.27 -6.78
C ASN A 830 3.93 -11.79 -6.72
N GLU A 831 4.39 -12.39 -7.81
CA GLU A 831 4.63 -13.83 -7.82
C GLU A 831 5.85 -14.19 -6.95
N THR A 832 5.74 -15.34 -6.27
CA THR A 832 6.90 -15.94 -5.59
C THR A 832 8.09 -16.08 -6.56
N LEU A 833 9.31 -16.17 -6.04
CA LEU A 833 10.48 -16.39 -6.89
C LEU A 833 10.32 -17.64 -7.76
N PHE A 834 9.82 -18.73 -7.18
CA PHE A 834 9.64 -19.99 -7.90
C PHE A 834 8.60 -19.85 -9.03
N ASP A 835 7.46 -19.23 -8.76
CA ASP A 835 6.41 -19.03 -9.76
C ASP A 835 6.89 -18.12 -10.91
N GLY A 836 7.61 -17.05 -10.60
CA GLY A 836 8.23 -16.20 -11.60
C GLY A 836 9.25 -16.95 -12.47
N ILE A 837 10.05 -17.84 -11.87
CA ILE A 837 10.96 -18.72 -12.62
C ILE A 837 10.17 -19.67 -13.51
N GLN A 838 9.02 -20.17 -13.05
CA GLN A 838 8.18 -21.07 -13.83
C GLN A 838 7.71 -20.43 -15.13
N ILE A 839 7.26 -19.18 -15.05
CA ILE A 839 6.83 -18.37 -16.19
C ILE A 839 8.00 -18.05 -17.13
N LYS A 840 9.16 -17.68 -16.58
CA LYS A 840 10.24 -17.05 -17.36
C LYS A 840 11.28 -18.02 -17.91
N ALA A 841 11.51 -19.17 -17.29
CA ALA A 841 12.58 -20.06 -17.74
C ALA A 841 12.29 -20.66 -19.12
N ASN A 842 13.34 -21.04 -19.84
CA ASN A 842 13.25 -21.73 -21.12
C ASN A 842 12.26 -22.91 -21.05
N SER A 843 11.43 -23.09 -22.07
CA SER A 843 10.41 -24.16 -22.12
C SER A 843 11.00 -25.58 -22.01
N THR A 844 12.30 -25.74 -22.26
CA THR A 844 13.02 -27.02 -22.12
C THR A 844 13.71 -27.22 -20.76
N ALA A 845 13.72 -26.20 -19.90
CA ALA A 845 14.33 -26.28 -18.57
C ALA A 845 13.56 -27.26 -17.66
N THR A 846 14.28 -28.21 -17.07
CA THR A 846 13.72 -29.19 -16.13
C THR A 846 13.40 -28.57 -14.76
N ILE A 847 12.82 -29.34 -13.85
CA ILE A 847 12.58 -28.89 -12.48
C ILE A 847 13.87 -28.71 -11.68
N GLU A 848 14.89 -29.55 -11.92
CA GLU A 848 16.23 -29.41 -11.31
C GLU A 848 16.91 -28.13 -11.80
N ASP A 849 16.77 -27.85 -13.10
CA ASP A 849 17.23 -26.62 -13.74
C ASP A 849 16.59 -25.38 -13.09
N ARG A 850 15.28 -25.41 -12.84
CA ARG A 850 14.53 -24.31 -12.19
C ARG A 850 14.87 -24.16 -10.72
N ALA A 851 15.08 -25.26 -9.99
CA ALA A 851 15.59 -25.24 -8.62
C ALA A 851 17.00 -24.61 -8.56
N ARG A 852 17.87 -24.90 -9.54
CA ARG A 852 19.18 -24.25 -9.66
C ARG A 852 19.06 -22.76 -9.95
N ILE A 853 18.18 -22.33 -10.87
CA ILE A 853 17.88 -20.91 -11.13
C ILE A 853 17.49 -20.19 -9.83
N GLN A 854 16.65 -20.81 -8.99
CA GLN A 854 16.26 -20.25 -7.70
C GLN A 854 17.45 -20.08 -6.75
N THR A 855 18.23 -21.14 -6.55
CA THR A 855 19.40 -21.07 -5.66
C THR A 855 20.48 -20.11 -6.15
N PHE A 856 20.65 -19.98 -7.47
CA PHE A 856 21.51 -18.99 -8.09
C PHE A 856 21.01 -17.57 -7.83
N SER A 857 19.74 -17.30 -8.10
CA SER A 857 19.14 -15.99 -7.91
C SER A 857 19.18 -15.55 -6.45
N ASN A 858 18.92 -16.47 -5.50
CA ASN A 858 19.06 -16.22 -4.06
C ASN A 858 20.47 -15.76 -3.67
N SER A 859 21.52 -16.28 -4.32
CA SER A 859 22.90 -15.92 -3.99
C SER A 859 23.23 -14.45 -4.30
N LEU A 860 22.60 -13.86 -5.33
CA LEU A 860 22.79 -12.46 -5.73
C LEU A 860 22.27 -11.52 -4.64
N VAL A 861 21.25 -11.95 -3.89
CA VAL A 861 20.73 -11.22 -2.72
C VAL A 861 21.61 -11.47 -1.50
N LEU A 862 21.94 -12.73 -1.20
CA LEU A 862 22.67 -13.10 0.01
C LEU A 862 24.12 -12.58 0.03
N PHE A 863 24.77 -12.45 -1.12
CA PHE A 863 26.15 -11.97 -1.22
C PHE A 863 26.27 -10.48 -1.57
N ALA A 864 25.16 -9.76 -1.78
CA ALA A 864 25.17 -8.31 -1.93
C ALA A 864 25.56 -7.61 -0.63
N GLN A 865 26.29 -6.50 -0.72
CA GLN A 865 26.35 -5.52 0.37
C GLN A 865 24.96 -4.92 0.61
N GLY A 866 24.72 -4.41 1.81
CA GLY A 866 23.38 -4.06 2.30
C GLY A 866 22.62 -5.25 2.85
N ILE A 867 21.31 -5.14 3.03
CA ILE A 867 20.52 -6.06 3.86
C ILE A 867 19.70 -7.02 2.99
N PRO A 868 19.95 -8.35 3.05
CA PRO A 868 19.15 -9.35 2.36
C PRO A 868 17.75 -9.46 2.96
N PHE A 869 16.75 -9.51 2.09
CA PHE A 869 15.35 -9.73 2.42
C PHE A 869 14.79 -10.90 1.62
N ILE A 870 14.16 -11.85 2.34
CA ILE A 870 13.80 -13.16 1.82
C ILE A 870 12.34 -13.44 2.17
N HIS A 871 11.51 -13.68 1.16
CA HIS A 871 10.13 -14.09 1.36
C HIS A 871 10.07 -15.50 1.96
N ALA A 872 9.18 -15.75 2.93
CA ALA A 872 9.08 -17.06 3.55
C ALA A 872 8.81 -18.16 2.52
N GLY A 873 9.64 -19.20 2.54
CA GLY A 873 9.60 -20.33 1.63
C GLY A 873 10.35 -20.12 0.30
N GLN A 874 10.90 -18.92 0.04
CA GLN A 874 11.84 -18.68 -1.05
C GLN A 874 13.11 -19.54 -0.94
N ASP A 875 13.48 -19.97 0.26
CA ASP A 875 14.61 -20.86 0.48
C ASP A 875 14.33 -22.31 0.03
N PHE A 876 13.06 -22.73 -0.09
CA PHE A 876 12.67 -24.10 -0.48
C PHE A 876 11.59 -24.19 -1.56
N LEU A 877 11.60 -23.28 -2.54
CA LEU A 877 10.74 -23.34 -3.73
C LEU A 877 9.23 -23.18 -3.42
N ARG A 878 8.87 -22.27 -2.49
CA ARG A 878 7.47 -21.91 -2.28
C ARG A 878 6.84 -21.41 -3.56
N SER A 879 5.63 -21.90 -3.81
CA SER A 879 4.72 -21.48 -4.87
C SER A 879 3.42 -21.01 -4.23
N LYS A 880 2.71 -20.11 -4.90
CA LYS A 880 1.32 -19.76 -4.64
C LYS A 880 0.45 -20.10 -5.86
N SER A 881 0.83 -21.14 -6.60
CA SER A 881 0.22 -21.52 -7.88
C SER A 881 0.17 -20.36 -8.88
N MET A 882 1.24 -19.55 -8.90
CA MET A 882 1.39 -18.32 -9.71
C MET A 882 0.45 -17.16 -9.37
N ASP A 883 -0.16 -17.14 -8.19
CA ASP A 883 -0.91 -15.96 -7.75
C ASP A 883 0.02 -14.75 -7.55
N ARG A 884 -0.25 -13.65 -8.27
CA ARG A 884 0.52 -12.40 -8.16
C ARG A 884 0.04 -11.47 -7.06
N ASP A 885 -1.16 -11.66 -6.52
CA ASP A 885 -1.72 -10.79 -5.48
C ASP A 885 -2.64 -11.61 -4.58
N SER A 886 -2.01 -12.28 -3.62
CA SER A 886 -2.61 -13.36 -2.83
C SER A 886 -3.09 -12.92 -1.45
N TYR A 887 -3.34 -11.61 -1.28
CA TYR A 887 -3.76 -11.00 -0.02
C TYR A 887 -5.03 -11.63 0.56
N ASN A 888 -5.94 -12.04 -0.31
CA ASN A 888 -7.23 -12.64 0.03
C ASN A 888 -7.45 -13.96 -0.74
N SER A 889 -6.39 -14.77 -0.89
CA SER A 889 -6.41 -16.06 -1.59
C SER A 889 -6.45 -17.28 -0.66
N GLY A 890 -6.75 -17.05 0.63
CA GLY A 890 -6.94 -18.11 1.61
C GLY A 890 -5.71 -18.97 1.90
N ASP A 891 -5.89 -19.96 2.78
CA ASP A 891 -4.85 -20.93 3.13
C ASP A 891 -4.44 -21.83 1.96
N TRP A 892 -5.35 -22.06 1.02
CA TRP A 892 -5.14 -22.98 -0.09
C TRP A 892 -3.98 -22.56 -0.98
N PHE A 893 -3.88 -21.27 -1.32
CA PHE A 893 -2.79 -20.74 -2.15
C PHE A 893 -1.58 -20.26 -1.33
N ASN A 894 -1.74 -19.95 -0.03
CA ASN A 894 -0.67 -19.31 0.75
C ASN A 894 0.06 -20.22 1.76
N ALA A 895 -0.60 -21.22 2.35
CA ALA A 895 -0.05 -21.94 3.49
C ALA A 895 1.29 -22.64 3.19
N ILE A 896 2.16 -22.70 4.20
CA ILE A 896 3.51 -23.27 4.06
C ILE A 896 3.56 -24.69 4.65
N ASP A 897 4.05 -25.63 3.86
CA ASP A 897 4.37 -27.00 4.30
C ASP A 897 5.86 -27.13 4.65
N PHE A 898 6.18 -27.14 5.95
CA PHE A 898 7.54 -27.30 6.46
C PHE A 898 8.04 -28.76 6.49
N THR A 899 7.21 -29.74 6.13
CA THR A 899 7.64 -31.14 5.98
C THR A 899 8.38 -31.38 4.66
N PHE A 900 8.20 -30.46 3.69
CA PHE A 900 8.66 -30.54 2.30
C PHE A 900 8.05 -31.68 1.47
N GLU A 901 7.13 -32.48 2.05
CA GLU A 901 6.46 -33.58 1.35
C GLU A 901 5.58 -33.05 0.22
N GLN A 902 4.81 -31.99 0.51
CA GLN A 902 3.95 -31.34 -0.47
C GLN A 902 4.43 -29.90 -0.69
N GLY A 903 4.03 -29.32 -1.81
CA GLY A 903 4.18 -27.89 -2.05
C GLY A 903 2.88 -27.31 -2.56
N ASN A 904 2.89 -26.01 -2.84
CA ASN A 904 1.71 -25.29 -3.33
C ASN A 904 1.70 -25.02 -4.85
N TRP A 905 2.58 -25.70 -5.59
CA TRP A 905 2.56 -25.67 -7.05
C TRP A 905 1.45 -26.58 -7.58
N GLY A 906 0.73 -26.13 -8.62
CA GLY A 906 -0.33 -26.94 -9.25
C GLY A 906 -1.57 -27.09 -8.37
N LYS A 907 -1.93 -26.03 -7.65
CA LYS A 907 -3.10 -25.98 -6.75
C LYS A 907 -4.34 -25.37 -7.45
N GLY A 908 -4.41 -25.45 -8.77
CA GLY A 908 -5.39 -24.76 -9.60
C GLY A 908 -4.86 -23.43 -10.11
N LEU A 909 -5.56 -22.85 -11.08
CA LEU A 909 -5.35 -21.47 -11.51
C LEU A 909 -5.60 -20.53 -10.33
N PRO A 910 -4.82 -19.46 -10.17
CA PRO A 910 -4.98 -18.51 -9.08
C PRO A 910 -6.22 -17.62 -9.25
N ILE A 911 -6.60 -16.88 -8.22
CA ILE A 911 -7.85 -16.09 -8.17
C ILE A 911 -8.02 -15.19 -9.40
N ALA A 912 -9.18 -15.31 -10.05
CA ALA A 912 -9.47 -14.69 -11.35
C ALA A 912 -9.33 -13.15 -11.34
N ASP A 913 -9.87 -12.50 -10.30
CA ASP A 913 -9.86 -11.03 -10.09
C ASP A 913 -8.50 -10.38 -10.41
N LYS A 914 -7.42 -11.04 -10.00
CA LYS A 914 -6.05 -10.54 -10.21
C LYS A 914 -5.32 -11.25 -11.33
N ASN A 915 -5.71 -12.45 -11.76
CA ASN A 915 -4.82 -13.31 -12.55
C ASN A 915 -5.42 -13.84 -13.86
N GLU A 916 -6.72 -13.67 -14.11
CA GLU A 916 -7.40 -14.28 -15.27
C GLU A 916 -6.78 -13.85 -16.61
N ASP A 917 -6.30 -12.61 -16.70
CA ASP A 917 -5.61 -12.05 -17.86
C ASP A 917 -4.31 -12.79 -18.22
N SER A 918 -3.75 -13.54 -17.27
CA SER A 918 -2.48 -14.26 -17.37
C SER A 918 -2.65 -15.78 -17.32
N TRP A 919 -3.88 -16.30 -17.12
CA TRP A 919 -4.15 -17.74 -17.05
C TRP A 919 -3.69 -18.51 -18.30
N TRP A 920 -3.69 -17.88 -19.47
CA TRP A 920 -3.23 -18.50 -20.72
C TRP A 920 -1.74 -18.91 -20.67
N ILE A 921 -0.92 -18.22 -19.87
CA ILE A 921 0.48 -18.59 -19.59
C ILE A 921 0.54 -19.66 -18.50
N MET A 922 -0.27 -19.48 -17.45
CA MET A 922 -0.21 -20.31 -16.23
C MET A 922 -0.73 -21.73 -16.46
N GLN A 923 -1.86 -21.86 -17.15
CA GLN A 923 -2.57 -23.13 -17.34
C GLN A 923 -1.68 -24.25 -17.93
N PRO A 924 -0.98 -24.06 -19.08
CA PRO A 924 -0.14 -25.12 -19.62
C PRO A 924 1.05 -25.49 -18.72
N LEU A 925 1.54 -24.55 -17.90
CA LEU A 925 2.63 -24.80 -16.97
C LEU A 925 2.15 -25.60 -15.76
N LEU A 926 1.01 -25.21 -15.17
CA LEU A 926 0.38 -25.92 -14.04
C LEU A 926 -0.08 -27.33 -14.41
N ALA A 927 -0.53 -27.53 -15.66
CA ALA A 927 -0.93 -28.83 -16.18
C ALA A 927 0.25 -29.81 -16.35
N ASN A 928 1.49 -29.32 -16.34
CA ASN A 928 2.67 -30.14 -16.55
C ASN A 928 3.22 -30.72 -15.23
N PRO A 929 3.07 -32.03 -14.96
CA PRO A 929 3.54 -32.64 -13.72
C PRO A 929 5.06 -32.64 -13.59
N ASP A 930 5.81 -32.56 -14.70
CA ASP A 930 7.28 -32.56 -14.69
C ASP A 930 7.85 -31.25 -14.12
N LEU A 931 7.03 -30.19 -14.00
CA LEU A 931 7.40 -28.91 -13.39
C LEU A 931 7.12 -28.85 -11.88
N ALA A 932 6.51 -29.89 -11.31
CA ALA A 932 6.19 -29.93 -9.88
C ALA A 932 7.43 -30.29 -9.04
N PRO A 933 7.88 -29.43 -8.11
CA PRO A 933 9.02 -29.74 -7.25
C PRO A 933 8.67 -30.90 -6.31
N GLN A 934 9.62 -31.82 -6.15
CA GLN A 934 9.54 -32.93 -5.21
C GLN A 934 10.31 -32.58 -3.94
N LYS A 935 10.16 -33.41 -2.90
CA LYS A 935 10.83 -33.22 -1.61
C LYS A 935 12.33 -32.98 -1.73
N ASP A 936 13.02 -33.80 -2.52
CA ASP A 936 14.48 -33.68 -2.71
C ASP A 936 14.89 -32.33 -3.34
N HIS A 937 14.07 -31.76 -4.23
CA HIS A 937 14.31 -30.42 -4.81
C HIS A 937 14.20 -29.33 -3.75
N ARG A 938 13.21 -29.43 -2.86
CA ARG A 938 13.02 -28.49 -1.74
C ARG A 938 14.14 -28.60 -0.71
N GLU A 939 14.51 -29.83 -0.34
CA GLU A 939 15.62 -30.10 0.57
C GLU A 939 16.95 -29.59 0.03
N PHE A 940 17.20 -29.80 -1.28
CA PHE A 940 18.34 -29.25 -2.00
C PHE A 940 18.35 -27.73 -1.90
N SER A 941 17.29 -27.05 -2.33
CA SER A 941 17.20 -25.58 -2.28
C SER A 941 17.44 -25.04 -0.86
N ALA A 942 16.78 -25.65 0.15
CA ALA A 942 16.92 -25.23 1.53
C ALA A 942 18.35 -25.42 2.07
N ALA A 943 19.03 -26.50 1.64
CA ALA A 943 20.42 -26.75 2.03
C ALA A 943 21.38 -25.73 1.40
N ILE A 944 21.22 -25.42 0.11
CA ILE A 944 22.03 -24.42 -0.59
C ILE A 944 21.80 -23.02 -0.01
N PHE A 945 20.54 -22.65 0.26
CA PHE A 945 20.22 -21.36 0.88
C PHE A 945 20.92 -21.19 2.24
N ARG A 946 20.84 -22.20 3.11
CA ARG A 946 21.53 -22.17 4.42
C ARG A 946 23.05 -22.14 4.27
N GLU A 947 23.61 -22.82 3.28
CA GLU A 947 25.04 -22.74 2.96
C GLU A 947 25.43 -21.30 2.56
N GLN A 948 24.72 -20.69 1.62
CA GLN A 948 24.98 -19.33 1.14
C GLN A 948 24.86 -18.30 2.29
N LEU A 949 23.80 -18.40 3.09
CA LEU A 949 23.60 -17.53 4.26
C LEU A 949 24.72 -17.69 5.30
N ALA A 950 25.18 -18.91 5.55
CA ALA A 950 26.31 -19.16 6.45
C ALA A 950 27.64 -18.64 5.88
N ILE A 951 27.81 -18.65 4.56
CA ILE A 951 28.99 -18.06 3.91
C ILE A 951 28.98 -16.54 4.06
N ARG A 952 27.85 -15.87 3.84
CA ARG A 952 27.68 -14.42 4.09
C ARG A 952 28.14 -14.08 5.52
N ASN A 953 27.68 -14.87 6.50
CA ASN A 953 27.99 -14.68 7.92
C ASN A 953 29.41 -15.15 8.32
N SER A 954 30.17 -15.79 7.41
CA SER A 954 31.50 -16.30 7.71
C SER A 954 32.60 -15.24 7.61
N SER A 955 32.31 -14.09 7.00
CA SER A 955 33.25 -12.99 6.78
C SER A 955 32.54 -11.63 6.87
N PRO A 956 33.11 -10.63 7.58
CA PRO A 956 32.60 -9.26 7.57
C PRO A 956 32.74 -8.58 6.19
N LEU A 957 33.53 -9.11 5.25
CA LEU A 957 33.69 -8.52 3.92
C LEU A 957 32.40 -8.55 3.09
N PHE A 958 31.44 -9.41 3.42
CA PHE A 958 30.11 -9.43 2.79
C PHE A 958 29.15 -8.37 3.37
N ARG A 959 29.56 -7.68 4.44
CA ARG A 959 28.71 -6.86 5.32
C ARG A 959 29.49 -5.64 5.79
N LEU A 960 30.06 -4.91 4.83
CA LEU A 960 30.82 -3.68 5.05
C LEU A 960 29.86 -2.58 5.52
N THR A 961 30.36 -1.68 6.37
CA THR A 961 29.51 -0.80 7.21
C THR A 961 29.44 0.64 6.73
N THR A 962 30.12 0.95 5.62
CA THR A 962 30.14 2.31 5.05
C THR A 962 30.29 2.27 3.54
N ALA A 963 29.83 3.32 2.87
CA ALA A 963 30.04 3.50 1.43
C ALA A 963 31.54 3.55 1.06
N GLU A 964 32.38 4.14 1.90
CA GLU A 964 33.83 4.21 1.71
C GLU A 964 34.47 2.82 1.75
N GLU A 965 34.11 2.00 2.73
CA GLU A 965 34.58 0.61 2.82
C GLU A 965 34.15 -0.18 1.59
N VAL A 966 32.88 -0.06 1.16
CA VAL A 966 32.39 -0.73 -0.04
C VAL A 966 33.18 -0.30 -1.27
N GLN A 967 33.39 1.00 -1.49
CA GLN A 967 34.15 1.50 -2.63
C GLN A 967 35.62 1.05 -2.61
N GLN A 968 36.22 0.89 -1.43
CA GLN A 968 37.61 0.49 -1.27
C GLN A 968 37.82 -1.03 -1.41
N HIS A 969 36.86 -1.82 -0.93
CA HIS A 969 37.03 -3.26 -0.74
C HIS A 969 36.24 -4.11 -1.73
N VAL A 970 35.25 -3.55 -2.43
CA VAL A 970 34.46 -4.24 -3.46
C VAL A 970 34.90 -3.78 -4.85
N SER A 971 35.18 -4.73 -5.74
CA SER A 971 35.48 -4.48 -7.15
C SER A 971 34.92 -5.59 -8.03
N PHE A 972 34.74 -5.34 -9.34
CA PHE A 972 34.24 -6.33 -10.30
C PHE A 972 35.27 -6.61 -11.40
N LEU A 973 35.58 -7.89 -11.63
CA LEU A 973 36.65 -8.32 -12.54
C LEU A 973 36.13 -8.52 -13.99
N ASN A 974 34.99 -9.20 -14.15
CA ASN A 974 34.35 -9.41 -15.46
C ASN A 974 33.46 -8.21 -15.82
N THR A 975 34.02 -7.21 -16.50
CA THR A 975 33.36 -5.94 -16.88
C THR A 975 33.73 -5.51 -18.31
N GLY A 976 33.10 -4.45 -18.83
CA GLY A 976 33.35 -3.97 -20.19
C GLY A 976 32.57 -4.71 -21.30
N PRO A 977 32.74 -4.32 -22.57
CA PRO A 977 31.96 -4.86 -23.69
C PRO A 977 32.29 -6.32 -24.03
N GLU A 978 33.52 -6.75 -23.70
CA GLU A 978 34.05 -8.10 -23.92
C GLU A 978 33.88 -9.03 -22.71
N GLN A 979 33.14 -8.59 -21.68
CA GLN A 979 32.86 -9.43 -20.52
C GLN A 979 32.17 -10.74 -20.94
N VAL A 980 32.45 -11.83 -20.22
CA VAL A 980 31.75 -13.09 -20.40
C VAL A 980 30.28 -12.89 -20.02
N PRO A 981 29.32 -13.00 -20.95
CA PRO A 981 27.91 -12.76 -20.64
C PRO A 981 27.39 -13.78 -19.60
N GLY A 982 26.53 -13.32 -18.70
CA GLY A 982 25.94 -14.17 -17.65
C GLY A 982 26.85 -14.44 -16.45
N LEU A 983 28.09 -13.93 -16.47
CA LEU A 983 29.02 -14.03 -15.36
C LEU A 983 29.21 -12.69 -14.65
N ILE A 984 29.03 -12.64 -13.34
CA ILE A 984 29.55 -11.54 -12.50
C ILE A 984 30.68 -12.10 -11.63
N ALA A 985 31.84 -11.44 -11.66
CA ALA A 985 32.99 -11.79 -10.82
C ALA A 985 33.23 -10.66 -9.81
N MET A 986 32.71 -10.81 -8.59
CA MET A 986 32.86 -9.85 -7.50
C MET A 986 34.07 -10.21 -6.65
N GLN A 987 34.96 -9.25 -6.44
CA GLN A 987 36.10 -9.38 -5.54
C GLN A 987 35.86 -8.54 -4.29
N LEU A 988 36.10 -9.16 -3.13
CA LEU A 988 36.15 -8.52 -1.83
C LEU A 988 37.58 -8.63 -1.31
N GLU A 989 38.30 -7.52 -1.19
CA GLU A 989 39.72 -7.53 -0.85
C GLU A 989 40.02 -6.61 0.34
N ASP A 990 40.58 -7.18 1.41
CA ASP A 990 41.06 -6.43 2.57
C ASP A 990 42.59 -6.58 2.66
N SER A 991 43.29 -5.90 1.76
CA SER A 991 44.76 -5.92 1.69
C SER A 991 45.44 -5.47 2.99
N ALA A 992 44.83 -4.54 3.73
CA ALA A 992 45.38 -3.98 4.97
C ALA A 992 45.19 -4.91 6.19
N GLY A 993 44.18 -5.77 6.17
CA GLY A 993 43.85 -6.67 7.27
C GLY A 993 43.15 -6.01 8.43
N GLN A 994 42.31 -5.03 8.12
CA GLN A 994 41.59 -4.24 9.11
C GLN A 994 40.19 -4.78 9.39
N ILE A 995 39.58 -5.52 8.46
CA ILE A 995 38.18 -5.93 8.49
C ILE A 995 38.06 -7.42 8.78
N ASP A 996 38.62 -8.29 7.93
CA ASP A 996 38.55 -9.74 8.10
C ASP A 996 39.89 -10.30 8.56
N ARG A 997 39.95 -10.94 9.73
CA ARG A 997 41.19 -11.51 10.28
C ARG A 997 41.61 -12.83 9.60
N ARG A 998 40.68 -13.52 8.96
CA ARG A 998 40.86 -14.85 8.36
C ARG A 998 41.21 -14.76 6.88
N TYR A 999 40.38 -14.06 6.11
CA TYR A 999 40.51 -13.97 4.67
C TYR A 999 41.11 -12.61 4.27
N GLY A 1000 42.10 -12.64 3.37
CA GLY A 1000 42.68 -11.43 2.79
C GLY A 1000 41.96 -11.01 1.51
N ARG A 1001 41.41 -11.99 0.80
CA ARG A 1001 40.68 -11.84 -0.45
C ARG A 1001 39.60 -12.90 -0.55
N ILE A 1002 38.44 -12.51 -1.07
CA ILE A 1002 37.33 -13.37 -1.45
C ILE A 1002 36.97 -13.03 -2.89
N VAL A 1003 36.77 -14.03 -3.73
CA VAL A 1003 36.25 -13.88 -5.10
C VAL A 1003 34.97 -14.68 -5.20
N VAL A 1004 33.87 -14.00 -5.50
CA VAL A 1004 32.55 -14.57 -5.70
C VAL A 1004 32.23 -14.52 -7.18
N LEU A 1005 31.96 -15.68 -7.77
CA LEU A 1005 31.66 -15.83 -9.17
C LEU A 1005 30.23 -16.33 -9.32
N PHE A 1006 29.39 -15.52 -9.94
CA PHE A 1006 27.99 -15.79 -10.20
C PHE A 1006 27.84 -16.21 -11.66
N ASN A 1007 27.77 -17.52 -11.93
CA ASN A 1007 27.55 -18.05 -13.28
C ASN A 1007 26.06 -18.33 -13.49
N GLY A 1008 25.37 -17.41 -14.17
CA GLY A 1008 23.97 -17.55 -14.58
C GLY A 1008 23.77 -18.31 -15.88
N ASP A 1009 24.85 -18.69 -16.58
CA ASP A 1009 24.78 -19.55 -17.75
C ASP A 1009 24.40 -20.99 -17.33
N LYS A 1010 23.69 -21.72 -18.18
CA LYS A 1010 23.44 -23.15 -17.97
C LYS A 1010 24.68 -24.00 -18.21
N GLU A 1011 25.65 -23.49 -18.96
CA GLU A 1011 26.89 -24.17 -19.28
C GLU A 1011 28.00 -23.86 -18.28
N THR A 1012 29.03 -24.72 -18.30
CA THR A 1012 30.27 -24.45 -17.57
C THR A 1012 31.00 -23.27 -18.20
N VAL A 1013 31.43 -22.31 -17.39
CA VAL A 1013 32.17 -21.11 -17.83
C VAL A 1013 33.59 -21.16 -17.30
N THR A 1014 34.55 -20.79 -18.15
CA THR A 1014 35.92 -20.46 -17.72
C THR A 1014 36.15 -18.96 -17.76
N PHE A 1015 36.76 -18.42 -16.71
CA PHE A 1015 37.07 -17.00 -16.59
C PHE A 1015 38.51 -16.81 -16.13
N THR A 1016 39.28 -16.02 -16.87
CA THR A 1016 40.70 -15.77 -16.59
C THR A 1016 40.91 -14.31 -16.22
N ASP A 1017 41.65 -14.07 -15.15
CA ASP A 1017 42.10 -12.73 -14.76
C ASP A 1017 43.59 -12.77 -14.38
N ASP A 1018 44.42 -12.12 -15.18
CA ASP A 1018 45.88 -12.10 -15.03
C ASP A 1018 46.33 -11.49 -13.69
N THR A 1019 45.51 -10.64 -13.07
CA THR A 1019 45.83 -10.03 -11.77
C THR A 1019 45.76 -11.03 -10.61
N LEU A 1020 45.17 -12.21 -10.84
CA LEU A 1020 45.03 -13.27 -9.86
C LEU A 1020 46.08 -14.38 -10.00
N ILE A 1021 46.97 -14.32 -11.00
CA ILE A 1021 48.07 -15.29 -11.16
C ILE A 1021 48.92 -15.33 -9.88
N GLY A 1022 49.17 -16.55 -9.41
CA GLY A 1022 49.92 -16.82 -8.18
C GLY A 1022 49.14 -16.63 -6.88
N SER A 1023 47.86 -16.24 -6.93
CA SER A 1023 47.01 -16.21 -5.73
C SER A 1023 46.73 -17.61 -5.20
N HIS A 1024 46.50 -17.72 -3.89
CA HIS A 1024 46.21 -18.98 -3.19
C HIS A 1024 44.71 -19.15 -2.91
N LEU A 1025 43.87 -18.70 -3.84
CA LEU A 1025 42.43 -18.86 -3.79
C LEU A 1025 42.03 -20.33 -3.80
N LYS A 1026 41.04 -20.69 -2.98
CA LYS A 1026 40.45 -22.03 -2.90
C LYS A 1026 38.96 -21.93 -2.70
N LEU A 1027 38.21 -22.88 -3.25
CA LEU A 1027 36.77 -22.98 -2.99
C LEU A 1027 36.49 -22.96 -1.48
N HIS A 1028 35.49 -22.17 -1.08
CA HIS A 1028 35.14 -21.93 0.31
C HIS A 1028 34.93 -23.26 1.04
N PRO A 1029 35.39 -23.41 2.29
CA PRO A 1029 35.32 -24.69 2.99
C PRO A 1029 33.93 -25.33 3.05
N MET A 1030 32.86 -24.54 3.08
CA MET A 1030 31.49 -25.04 3.06
C MET A 1030 31.13 -25.63 1.69
N GLN A 1031 31.44 -24.92 0.60
CA GLN A 1031 31.10 -25.33 -0.76
C GLN A 1031 31.86 -26.58 -1.23
N ARG A 1032 33.03 -26.88 -0.67
CA ARG A 1032 33.72 -28.18 -0.90
C ARG A 1032 32.91 -29.39 -0.42
N HIS A 1033 31.93 -29.17 0.44
CA HIS A 1033 31.00 -30.16 0.94
C HIS A 1033 29.54 -29.76 0.65
N SER A 1034 29.32 -28.92 -0.37
CA SER A 1034 27.98 -28.42 -0.73
C SER A 1034 27.01 -29.55 -1.05
N ALA A 1035 25.71 -29.34 -0.80
CA ALA A 1035 24.68 -30.25 -1.29
C ALA A 1035 24.66 -30.29 -2.84
N ASP A 1036 25.13 -29.23 -3.50
CA ASP A 1036 25.37 -29.21 -4.94
C ASP A 1036 26.66 -29.94 -5.26
N HIS A 1037 26.53 -31.12 -5.87
CA HIS A 1037 27.66 -31.95 -6.26
C HIS A 1037 28.50 -31.31 -7.37
N GLU A 1038 27.87 -30.59 -8.31
CA GLU A 1038 28.57 -29.95 -9.43
C GLU A 1038 29.47 -28.81 -8.92
N LEU A 1039 28.95 -27.98 -8.01
CA LEU A 1039 29.69 -26.86 -7.40
C LEU A 1039 31.00 -27.29 -6.72
N ARG A 1040 31.10 -28.54 -6.23
CA ARG A 1040 32.32 -29.06 -5.60
C ARG A 1040 33.51 -29.15 -6.57
N PHE A 1041 33.23 -29.17 -7.87
CA PHE A 1041 34.24 -29.20 -8.93
C PHE A 1041 34.63 -27.81 -9.44
N ALA A 1042 34.04 -26.74 -8.91
CA ALA A 1042 34.51 -25.38 -9.18
C ALA A 1042 35.97 -25.25 -8.71
N ASP A 1043 36.84 -24.81 -9.61
CA ASP A 1043 38.28 -24.82 -9.38
C ASP A 1043 38.95 -23.52 -9.83
N PHE A 1044 40.13 -23.26 -9.27
CA PHE A 1044 40.97 -22.13 -9.61
C PHE A 1044 42.41 -22.60 -9.88
N ASP A 1045 42.85 -22.41 -11.13
CA ASP A 1045 44.22 -22.63 -11.53
C ASP A 1045 45.06 -21.38 -11.25
N ARG A 1046 45.92 -21.47 -10.23
CA ARG A 1046 46.80 -20.39 -9.82
C ARG A 1046 47.88 -20.03 -10.84
N GLU A 1047 48.25 -20.96 -11.74
CA GLU A 1047 49.33 -20.71 -12.70
C GLU A 1047 48.86 -19.82 -13.85
N SER A 1048 47.60 -20.01 -14.27
CA SER A 1048 46.97 -19.22 -15.33
C SER A 1048 46.04 -18.11 -14.82
N GLY A 1049 45.64 -18.12 -13.54
CA GLY A 1049 44.64 -17.20 -13.01
C GLY A 1049 43.22 -17.53 -13.50
N THR A 1050 42.95 -18.79 -13.85
CA THR A 1050 41.70 -19.22 -14.48
C THR A 1050 40.79 -19.94 -13.50
N PHE A 1051 39.53 -19.50 -13.43
CA PHE A 1051 38.44 -20.21 -12.77
C PHE A 1051 37.69 -21.10 -13.74
N THR A 1052 37.21 -22.25 -13.26
CA THR A 1052 36.24 -23.09 -13.95
C THR A 1052 35.00 -23.24 -13.06
N LEU A 1053 33.82 -22.89 -13.59
CA LEU A 1053 32.57 -22.85 -12.84
C LEU A 1053 31.46 -23.62 -13.54
N PRO A 1054 30.81 -24.58 -12.87
CA PRO A 1054 29.61 -25.22 -13.41
C PRO A 1054 28.48 -24.23 -13.69
N GLY A 1055 27.57 -24.60 -14.59
CA GLY A 1055 26.40 -23.78 -14.93
C GLY A 1055 25.44 -23.60 -13.75
N ARG A 1056 24.82 -22.41 -13.66
CA ARG A 1056 23.84 -22.03 -12.64
C ARG A 1056 24.36 -22.23 -11.22
N THR A 1057 25.60 -21.79 -10.99
CA THR A 1057 26.24 -21.88 -9.67
C THR A 1057 26.80 -20.54 -9.23
N SER A 1058 27.01 -20.42 -7.93
CA SER A 1058 27.71 -19.27 -7.34
C SER A 1058 28.84 -19.79 -6.46
N ALA A 1059 30.06 -19.69 -6.96
CA ALA A 1059 31.24 -20.21 -6.28
C ALA A 1059 31.99 -19.09 -5.55
N VAL A 1060 32.32 -19.35 -4.29
CA VAL A 1060 33.05 -18.45 -3.41
C VAL A 1060 34.44 -19.02 -3.21
N PHE A 1061 35.46 -18.32 -3.71
CA PHE A 1061 36.85 -18.65 -3.49
C PHE A 1061 37.44 -17.72 -2.43
N VAL A 1062 38.22 -18.28 -1.51
CA VAL A 1062 38.82 -17.53 -0.41
C VAL A 1062 40.32 -17.74 -0.34
N GLU A 1063 41.04 -16.66 -0.05
CA GLU A 1063 42.48 -16.69 0.22
C GLU A 1063 42.72 -16.36 1.70
N ASN A 1064 43.36 -17.30 2.41
CA ASN A 1064 43.72 -17.05 3.81
C ASN A 1064 44.91 -16.07 3.87
N ARG A 1065 44.85 -15.08 4.77
CA ARG A 1065 45.89 -14.04 4.93
C ARG A 1065 47.33 -14.54 5.08
N HIS A 1066 47.50 -15.75 5.60
CA HIS A 1066 48.81 -16.32 5.90
C HIS A 1066 49.20 -17.48 4.96
N ALA A 1067 48.46 -17.69 3.86
CA ALA A 1067 48.72 -18.78 2.93
C ALA A 1067 50.17 -18.76 2.40
N GLY A 1068 50.61 -17.63 1.83
CA GLY A 1068 51.98 -17.48 1.30
C GLY A 1068 53.09 -17.56 2.37
N LYS A 1069 52.82 -17.17 3.62
CA LYS A 1069 53.79 -17.33 4.74
C LYS A 1069 53.91 -18.79 5.18
N LYS A 1070 52.80 -19.53 5.19
CA LYS A 1070 52.75 -20.94 5.60
C LYS A 1070 53.40 -21.85 4.55
N GLU A 1071 53.27 -21.51 3.27
CA GLU A 1071 53.94 -22.21 2.15
C GLU A 1071 55.45 -21.94 2.16
N LYS A 1072 55.88 -20.67 2.26
CA LYS A 1072 57.31 -20.33 2.46
C LYS A 1072 57.93 -21.02 3.68
N LEU A 1073 57.17 -21.18 4.77
CA LEU A 1073 57.63 -21.92 5.96
C LEU A 1073 57.72 -23.43 5.69
N LYS A 1074 56.76 -24.02 4.95
CA LYS A 1074 56.81 -25.43 4.53
C LYS A 1074 57.99 -25.70 3.60
N ASP A 1075 58.20 -24.86 2.60
CA ASP A 1075 59.30 -24.99 1.65
C ASP A 1075 60.65 -24.89 2.38
N LYS A 1076 60.77 -23.94 3.31
CA LYS A 1076 61.95 -23.82 4.18
C LYS A 1076 62.15 -25.03 5.10
N ILE A 1077 61.07 -25.66 5.58
CA ILE A 1077 61.16 -26.90 6.36
C ILE A 1077 61.64 -28.07 5.48
N GLU A 1078 61.15 -28.19 4.25
CA GLU A 1078 61.60 -29.23 3.31
C GLU A 1078 63.05 -29.00 2.84
N GLU A 1079 63.44 -27.76 2.60
CA GLU A 1079 64.84 -27.38 2.32
C GLU A 1079 65.77 -27.78 3.48
N ILE A 1080 65.38 -27.49 4.72
CA ILE A 1080 66.11 -27.92 5.92
C ILE A 1080 66.17 -29.46 6.05
N LYS A 1081 65.09 -30.18 5.68
CA LYS A 1081 65.09 -31.65 5.69
C LYS A 1081 66.03 -32.21 4.63
N GLN A 1082 66.07 -31.62 3.44
CA GLN A 1082 66.94 -32.02 2.35
C GLN A 1082 68.42 -31.76 2.70
N GLU A 1083 68.75 -30.58 3.24
CA GLU A 1083 70.11 -30.28 3.75
C GLU A 1083 70.54 -31.27 4.85
N LYS A 1084 69.64 -31.62 5.77
CA LYS A 1084 69.93 -32.62 6.81
C LYS A 1084 70.18 -34.00 6.23
N LYS A 1085 69.40 -34.40 5.22
CA LYS A 1085 69.56 -35.69 4.52
C LYS A 1085 70.89 -35.76 3.79
N GLU A 1086 71.30 -34.69 3.11
CA GLU A 1086 72.59 -34.60 2.41
C GLU A 1086 73.78 -34.59 3.38
N LYS A 1087 73.67 -33.88 4.52
CA LYS A 1087 74.69 -33.94 5.58
C LYS A 1087 74.80 -35.34 6.22
N LEU A 1088 73.67 -36.02 6.43
CA LEU A 1088 73.66 -37.39 6.93
C LEU A 1088 74.30 -38.36 5.92
N GLN A 1089 73.98 -38.20 4.63
CA GLN A 1089 74.54 -38.97 3.54
C GLN A 1089 76.06 -38.76 3.44
N GLY A 1090 76.52 -37.50 3.48
CA GLY A 1090 77.94 -37.16 3.50
C GLY A 1090 78.68 -37.69 4.73
N PHE A 1091 78.03 -37.73 5.90
CA PHE A 1091 78.57 -38.37 7.09
C PHE A 1091 78.70 -39.89 6.94
N PHE A 1092 77.71 -40.56 6.34
CA PHE A 1092 77.77 -41.98 6.04
C PHE A 1092 78.81 -42.31 4.96
N ASP A 1093 78.97 -41.49 3.94
CA ASP A 1093 79.98 -41.65 2.90
C ASP A 1093 81.40 -41.39 3.45
N PHE A 1094 81.56 -40.42 4.35
CA PHE A 1094 82.80 -40.22 5.11
C PHE A 1094 83.15 -41.44 6.00
N LEU A 1095 82.18 -41.98 6.73
CA LEU A 1095 82.36 -43.22 7.51
C LEU A 1095 82.74 -44.41 6.63
N LYS A 1096 82.15 -44.54 5.43
CA LYS A 1096 82.55 -45.57 4.46
C LYS A 1096 83.95 -45.38 3.89
N SER A 1097 84.50 -44.16 3.91
CA SER A 1097 85.89 -43.91 3.50
C SER A 1097 86.93 -44.19 4.60
N LEU A 1098 86.47 -44.38 5.83
CA LEU A 1098 87.28 -44.69 7.02
C LEU A 1098 87.37 -46.21 7.31
N PHE A 1099 86.55 -47.02 6.65
CA PHE A 1099 86.62 -48.49 6.60
C PHE A 1099 87.09 -48.93 5.22
#